data_AF-A0A194Q7X0-F1
#
_entry.id   AF-A0A194Q7X0-F1
#
_cell.length_a   1.000
_cell.length_b   1.000
_cell.length_c   1.000
_cell.angle_alpha   90.00
_cell.angle_beta   90.00
_cell.angle_gamma   90.00
#
_symmetry.space_group_name_H-M   'P 1'
#
loop_
_entity.id
_entity.type
_entity.pdbx_description
1 polymer ?
#
loop_
_entity_poly.entity_id
_entity_poly.type
_entity_poly.pdbx_seq_one_letter_code
_entity_poly.pdbx_strand_id
1 'polypeptide(L)'
;MGQYNLTQQFRLYLKSFVTGFVKCDSGSDWSYSYETQWPNQCRNGGQQSPINIMTRNTVVDTYGAHIRGPLVFRGYGDVNLRATNTGRTLKWMVEEDGPAPVLSGGPLRGNYTFVQFHLHWFSEHAIDGMKYPMEIHLLHVKTGLTVAEALKRSDGLAVIAVLCRVFADDEDNDYSLHQLADMLPSLQNRTTAGSELPITLDLYRLMSAQRQAYYTYHGSLTTPDCQEVVTWIVQEQPIIISDSQYKLFRQVNVGGVDNYRSLQPTNRVVYRSAGSSLYNPSPIGMLGALLSITSLLKSTVGSGVCFITNLKRKFFTDSSNACKEESKWPGEKCRVGGSRQSPIDIKRSDVVKDFDGRFIKYGEVVLSGYQAVIMAATNNEYTIMFSTEGNPDNHPTMRGGPLRQPYRLEQMHLHWLSEHAIDGAKFPVEIHLVHVRSDLDVRSALKRRDGLAILALFGKIIEQDEPMETAFDEMTAVISKLQVVGSRLKGVVMDLTKLFAPNTSIYYTYAGSLTSPMCNEVVTWILFPEHIYMTEAQYNLLEKLREGQYNYRSLQPVVRQTVYQPPANFLMEPQIVTSIKNALISRKANGLDNFQASPSLISSWIDKIWKVLEKLNPCADPKSYMCSKLRGLCKKLNLPGSTC
;
A
#
# COMPACT_ATOMS: atom_id res chain seq x y z
N MET A 1 6.84 72.97 -5.77
CA MET A 1 7.19 71.75 -6.53
C MET A 1 7.59 70.67 -5.54
N GLY A 2 7.30 69.40 -5.84
CA GLY A 2 7.65 68.26 -4.99
C GLY A 2 7.00 67.00 -5.55
N GLN A 3 7.77 66.13 -6.20
CA GLN A 3 7.26 64.91 -6.81
C GLN A 3 7.03 63.84 -5.74
N TYR A 4 5.76 63.57 -5.42
CA TYR A 4 5.40 62.44 -4.56
C TYR A 4 5.68 61.13 -5.31
N ASN A 5 6.69 60.40 -4.83
CA ASN A 5 7.17 59.18 -5.46
C ASN A 5 6.21 58.01 -5.19
N LEU A 6 5.20 57.85 -6.05
CA LEU A 6 4.20 56.78 -6.02
C LEU A 6 4.82 55.38 -5.80
N THR A 7 6.00 55.12 -6.35
CA THR A 7 6.78 53.88 -6.18
C THR A 7 7.11 53.55 -4.73
N GLN A 8 7.32 54.54 -3.87
CA GLN A 8 7.55 54.32 -2.43
C GLN A 8 6.25 54.07 -1.66
N GLN A 9 5.15 54.76 -2.01
CA GLN A 9 3.85 54.48 -1.39
C GLN A 9 3.32 53.09 -1.76
N PHE A 10 3.51 52.64 -3.00
CA PHE A 10 3.19 51.27 -3.43
C PHE A 10 4.00 50.23 -2.64
N ARG A 11 5.30 50.46 -2.45
CA ARG A 11 6.18 49.59 -1.64
C ARG A 11 5.80 49.53 -0.15
N LEU A 12 5.28 50.63 0.42
CA LEU A 12 4.77 50.65 1.79
C LEU A 12 3.42 49.95 1.92
N TYR A 13 2.52 50.08 0.94
CA TYR A 13 1.27 49.32 0.91
C TYR A 13 1.51 47.81 0.82
N LEU A 14 2.44 47.36 -0.04
CA LEU A 14 2.84 45.95 -0.12
C LEU A 14 3.44 45.42 1.20
N LYS A 15 4.35 46.17 1.84
CA LYS A 15 4.87 45.81 3.16
C LYS A 15 3.76 45.67 4.23
N SER A 16 2.74 46.52 4.18
CA SER A 16 1.59 46.47 5.09
C SER A 16 0.64 45.29 4.81
N PHE A 17 0.54 44.83 3.55
CA PHE A 17 -0.35 43.74 3.18
C PHE A 17 0.24 42.35 3.40
N VAL A 18 1.54 42.15 3.15
CA VAL A 18 2.19 40.83 3.28
C VAL A 18 2.56 40.50 4.73
N THR A 19 2.91 41.50 5.56
CA THR A 19 3.09 41.30 7.01
C THR A 19 1.76 41.13 7.77
N GLY A 20 0.63 41.42 7.13
CA GLY A 20 -0.72 41.38 7.71
C GLY A 20 -1.32 39.98 7.92
N PHE A 21 -0.64 38.90 7.54
CA PHE A 21 -1.13 37.53 7.68
C PHE A 21 -0.19 36.57 8.44
N VAL A 22 0.50 37.07 9.47
CA VAL A 22 0.71 36.25 10.69
C VAL A 22 -0.56 36.30 11.55
N LYS A 23 -1.68 35.92 10.94
CA LYS A 23 -2.77 35.30 11.67
C LYS A 23 -2.39 33.82 11.76
N CYS A 24 -2.25 33.28 12.97
CA CYS A 24 -2.58 31.87 13.13
C CYS A 24 -4.01 31.72 12.64
N ASP A 25 -4.21 31.00 11.55
CA ASP A 25 -5.54 30.91 10.95
C ASP A 25 -6.49 30.25 11.95
N SER A 26 -7.60 30.91 12.22
CA SER A 26 -8.60 30.45 13.19
C SER A 26 -9.64 29.51 12.55
N GLY A 27 -9.39 29.08 11.31
CA GLY A 27 -9.92 27.82 10.80
C GLY A 27 -9.39 26.63 11.61
N SER A 28 -10.20 25.60 11.79
CA SER A 28 -9.88 24.42 12.60
C SER A 28 -8.57 23.74 12.18
N ASP A 29 -7.72 23.40 13.16
CA ASP A 29 -6.40 22.79 12.95
C ASP A 29 -6.52 21.39 12.32
N TRP A 30 -6.53 21.32 10.99
CA TRP A 30 -6.83 20.12 10.21
C TRP A 30 -5.60 19.25 9.96
N SER A 31 -5.78 17.94 9.87
CA SER A 31 -4.74 16.97 9.49
C SER A 31 -5.27 15.98 8.46
N TYR A 32 -4.37 15.39 7.66
CA TYR A 32 -4.69 14.26 6.78
C TYR A 32 -5.20 13.04 7.56
N SER A 33 -4.77 12.87 8.82
CA SER A 33 -5.28 11.82 9.71
C SER A 33 -6.78 11.93 10.03
N TYR A 34 -7.40 13.07 9.71
CA TYR A 34 -8.81 13.36 10.01
C TYR A 34 -9.51 14.08 8.83
N GLU A 35 -9.37 13.56 7.61
CA GLU A 35 -10.13 14.02 6.42
C GLU A 35 -11.64 14.15 6.67
N THR A 36 -12.21 13.33 7.54
CA THR A 36 -13.64 13.40 7.90
C THR A 36 -14.03 14.69 8.64
N GLN A 37 -13.07 15.45 9.18
CA GLN A 37 -13.27 16.75 9.82
C GLN A 37 -13.07 17.94 8.84
N TRP A 38 -12.65 17.68 7.60
CA TRP A 38 -12.44 18.74 6.60
C TRP A 38 -13.79 19.37 6.17
N PRO A 39 -13.78 20.61 5.63
CA PRO A 39 -15.00 21.30 5.21
C PRO A 39 -15.89 20.47 4.28
N ASN A 40 -17.22 20.65 4.39
CA ASN A 40 -18.20 19.88 3.61
C ASN A 40 -17.97 19.94 2.08
N GLN A 41 -17.32 20.99 1.57
CA GLN A 41 -16.91 21.08 0.16
C GLN A 41 -15.94 19.95 -0.25
N CYS A 42 -15.01 19.58 0.62
CA CYS A 42 -14.11 18.44 0.41
C CYS A 42 -14.86 17.11 0.27
N ARG A 43 -16.01 16.95 0.92
CA ARG A 43 -16.83 15.73 0.91
C ARG A 43 -17.86 15.70 -0.24
N ASN A 44 -18.37 16.86 -0.64
CA ASN A 44 -19.57 16.98 -1.49
C ASN A 44 -19.28 17.60 -2.88
N GLY A 45 -18.02 17.96 -3.18
CA GLY A 45 -17.63 18.49 -4.49
C GLY A 45 -17.73 17.44 -5.61
N GLY A 46 -18.14 17.86 -6.80
CA GLY A 46 -18.34 16.97 -7.96
C GLY A 46 -17.04 16.56 -8.68
N GLN A 47 -15.91 17.19 -8.36
CA GLN A 47 -14.62 16.98 -9.03
C GLN A 47 -13.46 16.93 -8.01
N GLN A 48 -13.69 16.36 -6.83
CA GLN A 48 -12.67 16.26 -5.79
C GLN A 48 -11.44 15.44 -6.23
N SER A 49 -10.27 15.85 -5.77
CA SER A 49 -8.95 15.26 -6.06
C SER A 49 -8.24 14.91 -4.75
N PRO A 50 -7.32 13.92 -4.73
CA PRO A 50 -6.74 13.20 -5.87
C PRO A 50 -7.65 12.09 -6.38
N ILE A 51 -7.28 11.48 -7.51
CA ILE A 51 -7.99 10.33 -8.09
C ILE A 51 -7.06 9.16 -8.38
N ASN A 52 -7.65 7.99 -8.54
CA ASN A 52 -7.01 6.87 -9.23
C ASN A 52 -7.24 7.01 -10.74
N ILE A 53 -6.17 6.97 -11.52
CA ILE A 53 -6.20 7.06 -12.97
C ILE A 53 -6.12 5.64 -13.53
N MET A 54 -7.25 5.13 -14.00
CA MET A 54 -7.29 3.86 -14.74
C MET A 54 -6.84 4.13 -16.18
N THR A 55 -5.62 3.73 -16.53
CA THR A 55 -4.94 4.12 -17.78
C THR A 55 -5.70 3.63 -19.02
N ARG A 56 -6.23 2.40 -18.94
CA ARG A 56 -7.18 1.78 -19.87
C ARG A 56 -8.44 2.60 -20.19
N ASN A 57 -8.88 3.46 -19.26
CA ASN A 57 -10.06 4.31 -19.40
C ASN A 57 -9.69 5.75 -19.83
N THR A 58 -8.41 6.06 -20.05
CA THR A 58 -7.97 7.40 -20.44
C THR A 58 -8.17 7.64 -21.94
N VAL A 59 -8.63 8.84 -22.28
CA VAL A 59 -8.90 9.22 -23.67
C VAL A 59 -7.66 9.93 -24.24
N VAL A 60 -7.04 9.35 -25.27
CA VAL A 60 -6.07 10.09 -26.08
C VAL A 60 -6.83 11.16 -26.85
N ASP A 61 -6.45 12.43 -26.67
CA ASP A 61 -7.13 13.56 -27.33
C ASP A 61 -6.63 13.76 -28.77
N THR A 62 -7.03 12.85 -29.65
CA THR A 62 -6.62 12.79 -31.07
C THR A 62 -6.98 14.06 -31.87
N TYR A 63 -7.89 14.88 -31.37
CA TYR A 63 -8.39 16.10 -32.02
C TYR A 63 -7.88 17.40 -31.36
N GLY A 64 -7.08 17.30 -30.30
CA GLY A 64 -6.50 18.44 -29.58
C GLY A 64 -7.53 19.39 -28.95
N ALA A 65 -8.74 18.91 -28.66
CA ALA A 65 -9.80 19.74 -28.10
C ALA A 65 -9.46 20.19 -26.66
N HIS A 66 -8.86 19.29 -25.89
CA HIS A 66 -8.41 19.46 -24.52
C HIS A 66 -6.90 19.75 -24.48
N ILE A 67 -6.06 18.87 -25.03
CA ILE A 67 -4.60 18.97 -25.10
C ILE A 67 -4.19 19.62 -26.44
N ARG A 68 -3.90 20.92 -26.43
CA ARG A 68 -3.71 21.73 -27.65
C ARG A 68 -2.28 21.74 -28.22
N GLY A 69 -1.40 20.88 -27.71
CA GLY A 69 0.02 20.82 -28.07
C GLY A 69 0.89 20.34 -26.91
N PRO A 70 2.22 20.40 -27.01
CA PRO A 70 3.12 20.02 -25.94
C PRO A 70 3.02 20.98 -24.74
N LEU A 71 3.43 20.52 -23.56
CA LEU A 71 3.73 21.39 -22.41
C LEU A 71 5.00 22.18 -22.68
N VAL A 72 4.95 23.48 -22.44
CA VAL A 72 6.05 24.43 -22.64
C VAL A 72 6.47 25.01 -21.29
N PHE A 73 7.69 24.67 -20.90
CA PHE A 73 8.35 25.08 -19.67
C PHE A 73 9.33 26.23 -19.98
N ARG A 74 9.30 27.32 -19.21
CA ARG A 74 10.22 28.46 -19.35
C ARG A 74 10.78 28.86 -17.99
N GLY A 75 12.11 28.98 -17.89
CA GLY A 75 12.80 29.41 -16.67
C GLY A 75 12.79 28.39 -15.52
N TYR A 76 12.77 27.08 -15.79
CA TYR A 76 12.76 26.03 -14.75
C TYR A 76 14.15 25.60 -14.28
N GLY A 77 15.21 25.97 -15.00
CA GLY A 77 16.59 25.77 -14.53
C GLY A 77 16.99 26.86 -13.52
N ASP A 78 17.76 26.47 -12.51
CA ASP A 78 18.41 27.34 -11.52
C ASP A 78 17.47 28.38 -10.88
N VAL A 79 16.35 27.90 -10.35
CA VAL A 79 15.32 28.73 -9.70
C VAL A 79 15.68 28.97 -8.24
N ASN A 80 15.69 30.22 -7.80
CA ASN A 80 15.87 30.58 -6.39
C ASN A 80 14.58 30.36 -5.59
N LEU A 81 14.71 29.60 -4.51
CA LEU A 81 13.60 29.12 -3.68
C LEU A 81 13.92 29.29 -2.18
N ARG A 82 12.86 29.34 -1.37
CA ARG A 82 12.92 29.27 0.10
C ARG A 82 12.20 28.02 0.61
N ALA A 83 12.95 27.15 1.27
CA ALA A 83 12.49 25.91 1.87
C ALA A 83 11.90 26.14 3.27
N THR A 84 10.77 25.49 3.57
CA THR A 84 10.10 25.58 4.87
C THR A 84 9.34 24.29 5.19
N ASN A 85 9.41 23.84 6.44
CA ASN A 85 8.51 22.83 6.97
C ASN A 85 7.26 23.52 7.54
N THR A 86 6.15 23.37 6.84
CA THR A 86 4.86 24.01 7.21
C THR A 86 4.19 23.38 8.44
N GLY A 87 4.68 22.22 8.90
CA GLY A 87 4.01 21.32 9.84
C GLY A 87 2.92 20.45 9.21
N ARG A 88 2.78 20.47 7.87
CA ARG A 88 1.84 19.65 7.07
C ARG A 88 2.47 19.07 5.78
N THR A 89 3.58 19.66 5.33
CA THR A 89 4.39 19.26 4.17
C THR A 89 5.71 20.05 4.19
N LEU A 90 6.76 19.53 3.56
CA LEU A 90 7.91 20.33 3.15
C LEU A 90 7.57 21.10 1.86
N LYS A 91 7.86 22.39 1.85
CA LYS A 91 7.46 23.34 0.81
C LYS A 91 8.63 24.23 0.41
N TRP A 92 8.79 24.46 -0.89
CA TRP A 92 9.76 25.37 -1.47
C TRP A 92 9.03 26.43 -2.29
N MET A 93 9.23 27.71 -1.99
CA MET A 93 8.53 28.85 -2.62
C MET A 93 9.50 29.74 -3.38
N VAL A 94 9.09 30.28 -4.54
CA VAL A 94 9.89 31.25 -5.32
C VAL A 94 10.19 32.51 -4.50
N GLU A 95 11.40 33.06 -4.64
CA GLU A 95 11.75 34.38 -4.09
C GLU A 95 11.11 35.53 -4.89
N GLU A 96 10.54 36.51 -4.19
CA GLU A 96 9.67 37.56 -4.77
C GLU A 96 10.34 38.46 -5.82
N ASP A 97 11.66 38.67 -5.72
CA ASP A 97 12.44 39.54 -6.63
C ASP A 97 12.95 38.80 -7.90
N GLY A 98 12.67 37.50 -8.05
CA GLY A 98 13.16 36.66 -9.16
C GLY A 98 12.20 36.54 -10.37
N PRO A 99 12.71 36.26 -11.58
CA PRO A 99 11.87 35.95 -12.74
C PRO A 99 11.23 34.56 -12.59
N ALA A 100 10.01 34.51 -12.06
CA ALA A 100 9.31 33.25 -11.77
C ALA A 100 9.10 32.36 -13.03
N PRO A 101 9.28 31.02 -12.92
CA PRO A 101 9.08 30.09 -14.04
C PRO A 101 7.65 30.13 -14.60
N VAL A 102 7.48 29.80 -15.89
CA VAL A 102 6.17 29.85 -16.57
C VAL A 102 5.88 28.54 -17.30
N LEU A 103 4.72 27.94 -16.99
CA LEU A 103 4.11 26.80 -17.67
C LEU A 103 3.07 27.29 -18.69
N SER A 104 2.97 26.61 -19.83
CA SER A 104 1.97 26.87 -20.87
C SER A 104 1.79 25.64 -21.77
N GLY A 105 0.81 25.65 -22.68
CA GLY A 105 0.55 24.53 -23.59
C GLY A 105 -0.13 23.33 -22.91
N GLY A 106 -0.07 22.16 -23.52
CA GLY A 106 -0.77 20.96 -23.04
C GLY A 106 -2.28 21.21 -22.89
N PRO A 107 -2.90 20.89 -21.72
CA PRO A 107 -4.31 21.19 -21.46
C PRO A 107 -4.59 22.69 -21.24
N LEU A 108 -3.56 23.48 -20.95
CA LEU A 108 -3.70 24.76 -20.27
C LEU A 108 -4.31 25.86 -21.15
N ARG A 109 -5.21 26.65 -20.55
CA ARG A 109 -5.85 27.80 -21.19
C ARG A 109 -5.12 29.09 -20.83
N GLY A 110 -3.93 29.27 -21.39
CA GLY A 110 -3.04 30.42 -21.15
C GLY A 110 -1.78 30.04 -20.39
N ASN A 111 -1.07 31.06 -19.89
CA ASN A 111 0.17 30.90 -19.12
C ASN A 111 -0.14 30.76 -17.62
N TYR A 112 0.70 29.99 -16.92
CA TYR A 112 0.62 29.79 -15.47
C TYR A 112 2.02 29.98 -14.87
N THR A 113 2.15 30.90 -13.93
CA THR A 113 3.40 31.23 -13.25
C THR A 113 3.60 30.27 -12.08
N PHE A 114 4.76 29.63 -12.00
CA PHE A 114 5.15 28.77 -10.88
C PHE A 114 5.26 29.58 -9.58
N VAL A 115 4.75 29.01 -8.48
CA VAL A 115 4.75 29.67 -7.17
C VAL A 115 5.53 28.86 -6.14
N GLN A 116 5.31 27.55 -6.10
CA GLN A 116 5.87 26.67 -5.08
C GLN A 116 5.81 25.21 -5.49
N PHE A 117 6.73 24.38 -4.98
CA PHE A 117 6.53 22.94 -4.96
C PHE A 117 6.50 22.40 -3.53
N HIS A 118 5.79 21.30 -3.34
CA HIS A 118 5.65 20.63 -2.05
C HIS A 118 5.59 19.11 -2.22
N LEU A 119 5.78 18.39 -1.12
CA LEU A 119 5.99 16.94 -1.12
C LEU A 119 4.96 16.20 -0.25
N HIS A 120 4.53 15.04 -0.76
CA HIS A 120 3.66 14.10 -0.05
C HIS A 120 4.39 12.78 0.19
N TRP A 121 4.35 12.33 1.44
CA TRP A 121 4.77 11.00 1.87
C TRP A 121 3.62 10.05 1.53
N PHE A 122 3.89 9.10 0.63
CA PHE A 122 2.92 8.51 -0.30
C PHE A 122 2.36 9.47 -1.35
N SER A 123 2.07 8.91 -2.52
CA SER A 123 1.35 9.61 -3.57
C SER A 123 -0.08 9.90 -3.17
N GLU A 124 -0.59 11.05 -3.57
CA GLU A 124 -1.99 11.40 -3.50
C GLU A 124 -2.74 10.74 -4.66
N HIS A 125 -2.20 10.80 -5.87
CA HIS A 125 -2.71 10.05 -7.02
C HIS A 125 -2.38 8.56 -6.94
N ALA A 126 -3.13 7.75 -7.69
CA ALA A 126 -2.79 6.36 -7.99
C ALA A 126 -2.93 6.11 -9.50
N ILE A 127 -2.18 5.15 -10.03
CA ILE A 127 -2.23 4.72 -11.44
C ILE A 127 -2.60 3.24 -11.45
N ASP A 128 -3.71 2.86 -12.09
CA ASP A 128 -4.24 1.49 -12.11
C ASP A 128 -4.32 0.82 -10.71
N GLY A 129 -4.64 1.63 -9.69
CA GLY A 129 -4.68 1.23 -8.28
C GLY A 129 -3.34 1.33 -7.54
N MET A 130 -2.21 1.41 -8.24
CA MET A 130 -0.88 1.52 -7.62
C MET A 130 -0.66 2.91 -6.98
N LYS A 131 -0.32 2.92 -5.69
CA LYS A 131 0.23 4.07 -4.96
C LYS A 131 1.76 4.04 -4.99
N TYR A 132 2.39 5.21 -5.02
CA TYR A 132 3.84 5.37 -5.04
C TYR A 132 4.37 5.87 -3.68
N PRO A 133 5.63 5.55 -3.29
CA PRO A 133 6.21 5.96 -2.01
C PRO A 133 6.21 7.48 -1.70
N MET A 134 6.26 8.34 -2.72
CA MET A 134 6.12 9.81 -2.58
C MET A 134 5.48 10.42 -3.85
N GLU A 135 5.00 11.66 -3.75
CA GLU A 135 4.60 12.51 -4.89
C GLU A 135 5.01 13.98 -4.67
N ILE A 136 5.35 14.66 -5.77
CA ILE A 136 5.76 16.07 -5.81
C ILE A 136 4.70 16.87 -6.53
N HIS A 137 4.22 17.96 -5.93
CA HIS A 137 3.25 18.88 -6.53
C HIS A 137 3.89 20.23 -6.82
N LEU A 138 4.17 20.50 -8.10
CA LEU A 138 4.59 21.82 -8.59
C LEU A 138 3.33 22.64 -8.87
N LEU A 139 3.06 23.67 -8.05
CA LEU A 139 1.88 24.52 -8.13
C LEU A 139 2.16 25.81 -8.92
N HIS A 140 1.26 26.09 -9.85
CA HIS A 140 1.29 27.26 -10.72
C HIS A 140 -0.04 28.02 -10.65
N VAL A 141 0.02 29.34 -10.60
CA VAL A 141 -1.15 30.25 -10.65
C VAL A 141 -1.28 30.81 -12.05
N LYS A 142 -2.50 30.86 -12.59
CA LYS A 142 -2.76 31.44 -13.91
C LYS A 142 -2.25 32.89 -13.98
N THR A 143 -1.33 33.16 -14.91
CA THR A 143 -0.57 34.42 -14.98
C THR A 143 -1.53 35.62 -15.12
N GLY A 144 -1.31 36.63 -14.28
CA GLY A 144 -2.19 37.82 -14.20
C GLY A 144 -3.29 37.72 -13.13
N LEU A 145 -3.37 36.62 -12.36
CA LEU A 145 -4.21 36.51 -11.17
C LEU A 145 -3.37 36.46 -9.90
N THR A 146 -3.92 36.98 -8.79
CA THR A 146 -3.48 36.59 -7.45
C THR A 146 -3.98 35.19 -7.07
N VAL A 147 -3.37 34.56 -6.07
CA VAL A 147 -3.86 33.28 -5.50
C VAL A 147 -5.33 33.38 -5.09
N ALA A 148 -5.75 34.49 -4.47
CA ALA A 148 -7.11 34.71 -3.99
C ALA A 148 -8.16 34.90 -5.10
N GLU A 149 -7.74 35.19 -6.34
CA GLU A 149 -8.59 35.22 -7.53
C GLU A 149 -8.58 33.89 -8.27
N ALA A 150 -7.44 33.21 -8.30
CA ALA A 150 -7.30 31.85 -8.83
C ALA A 150 -8.16 30.84 -8.06
N LEU A 151 -8.22 30.93 -6.72
CA LEU A 151 -9.09 30.12 -5.85
C LEU A 151 -10.61 30.33 -6.10
N LYS A 152 -11.00 31.21 -7.03
CA LYS A 152 -12.40 31.48 -7.42
C LYS A 152 -12.72 31.05 -8.87
N ARG A 153 -11.82 30.33 -9.54
CA ARG A 153 -11.94 29.95 -10.96
C ARG A 153 -11.58 28.48 -11.19
N SER A 154 -12.40 27.76 -11.95
CA SER A 154 -12.12 26.37 -12.36
C SER A 154 -10.82 26.17 -13.15
N ASP A 155 -10.28 27.24 -13.72
CA ASP A 155 -8.99 27.29 -14.42
C ASP A 155 -7.95 28.20 -13.73
N GLY A 156 -8.10 28.44 -12.42
CA GLY A 156 -7.22 29.35 -11.68
C GLY A 156 -5.82 28.79 -11.42
N LEU A 157 -5.71 27.49 -11.17
CA LEU A 157 -4.46 26.81 -10.81
C LEU A 157 -4.13 25.69 -11.80
N ALA A 158 -2.83 25.41 -11.95
CA ALA A 158 -2.32 24.23 -12.61
C ALA A 158 -1.29 23.54 -11.72
N VAL A 159 -1.45 22.22 -11.51
CA VAL A 159 -0.50 21.44 -10.70
C VAL A 159 0.08 20.32 -11.56
N ILE A 160 1.41 20.28 -11.61
CA ILE A 160 2.12 19.10 -12.11
C ILE A 160 2.37 18.19 -10.92
N ALA A 161 1.81 16.98 -11.00
CA ALA A 161 2.05 15.90 -10.06
C ALA A 161 3.12 14.96 -10.64
N VAL A 162 4.18 14.70 -9.87
CA VAL A 162 5.27 13.79 -10.23
C VAL A 162 5.37 12.69 -9.19
N LEU A 163 5.16 11.44 -9.62
CA LEU A 163 5.22 10.26 -8.77
C LEU A 163 6.68 9.84 -8.56
N CYS A 164 7.05 9.36 -7.37
CA CYS A 164 8.41 8.89 -7.07
C CYS A 164 8.43 7.38 -6.84
N ARG A 165 9.24 6.64 -7.61
CA ARG A 165 9.54 5.22 -7.32
C ARG A 165 10.85 5.10 -6.55
N VAL A 166 10.85 4.26 -5.52
CA VAL A 166 12.07 3.89 -4.79
C VAL A 166 12.81 2.80 -5.56
N PHE A 167 14.12 2.95 -5.70
CA PHE A 167 15.03 1.89 -6.18
C PHE A 167 15.87 1.37 -5.01
N ALA A 168 16.15 0.07 -5.02
CA ALA A 168 16.78 -0.62 -3.88
C ALA A 168 18.31 -0.58 -3.90
N ASP A 169 18.91 -0.38 -5.07
CA ASP A 169 20.37 -0.38 -5.25
C ASP A 169 20.89 1.07 -5.21
N ASP A 170 21.66 1.40 -4.16
CA ASP A 170 22.38 2.68 -3.99
C ASP A 170 23.62 2.78 -4.93
N GLU A 171 23.55 2.30 -6.17
CA GLU A 171 24.60 2.55 -7.18
C GLU A 171 24.61 4.03 -7.59
N ASP A 172 25.80 4.60 -7.81
CA ASP A 172 26.11 6.04 -8.05
C ASP A 172 25.38 6.65 -9.26
N ASN A 173 24.08 6.88 -9.10
CA ASN A 173 23.22 7.60 -10.02
C ASN A 173 22.81 8.94 -9.40
N ASP A 174 22.72 9.97 -10.24
CA ASP A 174 22.42 11.34 -9.85
C ASP A 174 20.91 11.55 -9.56
N TYR A 175 20.41 10.85 -8.55
CA TYR A 175 19.00 10.74 -8.18
C TYR A 175 18.32 12.12 -7.97
N SER A 176 17.06 12.23 -8.41
CA SER A 176 16.33 13.50 -8.56
C SER A 176 16.31 14.43 -7.34
N LEU A 177 16.34 13.89 -6.11
CA LEU A 177 16.12 14.65 -4.88
C LEU A 177 17.36 14.86 -4.01
N HIS A 178 18.58 14.55 -4.50
CA HIS A 178 19.80 14.62 -3.69
C HIS A 178 20.01 15.97 -2.99
N GLN A 179 19.97 17.09 -3.73
CA GLN A 179 20.15 18.44 -3.18
C GLN A 179 19.08 18.84 -2.14
N LEU A 180 17.90 18.21 -2.18
CA LEU A 180 16.85 18.42 -1.18
C LEU A 180 17.09 17.60 0.08
N ALA A 181 17.72 16.43 -0.04
CA ALA A 181 18.04 15.55 1.09
C ALA A 181 19.00 16.23 2.08
N ASP A 182 19.97 16.99 1.57
CA ASP A 182 20.95 17.73 2.37
C ASP A 182 20.31 18.83 3.24
N MET A 183 19.13 19.35 2.86
CA MET A 183 18.39 20.34 3.64
C MET A 183 17.59 19.73 4.81
N LEU A 184 17.29 18.43 4.76
CA LEU A 184 16.34 17.78 5.67
C LEU A 184 16.74 17.84 7.16
N PRO A 185 18.02 17.75 7.57
CA PRO A 185 18.41 17.94 8.97
C PRO A 185 17.95 19.29 9.55
N SER A 186 17.97 20.35 8.73
CA SER A 186 17.53 21.70 9.11
C SER A 186 16.03 21.93 8.95
N LEU A 187 15.29 20.95 8.39
CA LEU A 187 13.83 21.01 8.15
C LEU A 187 13.03 19.95 8.94
N GLN A 188 13.68 19.18 9.83
CA GLN A 188 13.04 18.09 10.60
C GLN A 188 11.77 18.52 11.37
N ASN A 189 11.74 19.75 11.86
CA ASN A 189 10.65 20.33 12.63
C ASN A 189 10.05 21.55 11.92
N ARG A 190 8.84 21.93 12.32
CA ARG A 190 8.11 23.08 11.79
C ARG A 190 8.95 24.37 11.86
N THR A 191 9.20 24.97 10.70
CA THR A 191 10.01 26.18 10.54
C THR A 191 9.32 27.39 11.20
N THR A 192 10.07 28.22 11.91
CA THR A 192 9.57 29.50 12.44
C THR A 192 9.65 30.58 11.37
N ALA A 193 8.71 31.53 11.36
CA ALA A 193 8.67 32.59 10.35
C ALA A 193 9.98 33.41 10.33
N GLY A 194 10.60 33.56 9.15
CA GLY A 194 11.89 34.20 8.97
C GLY A 194 13.10 33.27 9.13
N SER A 195 12.91 31.96 9.24
CA SER A 195 13.97 30.94 9.23
C SER A 195 13.93 30.02 8.00
N GLU A 196 13.31 30.47 6.91
CA GLU A 196 13.23 29.74 5.65
C GLU A 196 14.61 29.66 4.97
N LEU A 197 14.99 28.46 4.52
CA LEU A 197 16.34 28.18 4.00
C LEU A 197 16.41 28.46 2.50
N PRO A 198 17.33 29.30 2.01
CA PRO A 198 17.49 29.54 0.57
C PRO A 198 18.14 28.34 -0.13
N ILE A 199 17.69 28.05 -1.36
CA ILE A 199 18.31 27.09 -2.29
C ILE A 199 18.07 27.53 -3.73
N THR A 200 19.05 27.35 -4.60
CA THR A 200 18.89 27.43 -6.07
C THR A 200 18.77 26.02 -6.61
N LEU A 201 17.74 25.74 -7.42
CA LEU A 201 17.41 24.38 -7.86
C LEU A 201 16.93 24.34 -9.32
N ASP A 202 17.47 23.40 -10.10
CA ASP A 202 16.87 23.03 -11.39
C ASP A 202 15.60 22.19 -11.18
N LEU A 203 14.44 22.82 -11.40
CA LEU A 203 13.13 22.18 -11.29
C LEU A 203 12.92 21.09 -12.36
N TYR A 204 13.71 21.05 -13.43
CA TYR A 204 13.66 19.92 -14.38
C TYR A 204 14.10 18.59 -13.75
N ARG A 205 14.93 18.62 -12.69
CA ARG A 205 15.35 17.41 -11.96
C ARG A 205 14.24 16.82 -11.10
N LEU A 206 13.26 17.62 -10.68
CA LEU A 206 12.07 17.18 -9.94
C LEU A 206 10.99 16.58 -10.83
N MET A 207 11.20 16.53 -12.14
CA MET A 207 10.25 16.04 -13.14
C MET A 207 10.79 14.83 -13.88
N SER A 208 9.88 14.00 -14.37
CA SER A 208 10.21 12.87 -15.24
C SER A 208 11.01 13.31 -16.47
N ALA A 209 11.88 12.44 -16.99
CA ALA A 209 12.50 12.68 -18.29
C ALA A 209 11.45 12.80 -19.40
N GLN A 210 10.36 12.03 -19.31
CA GLN A 210 9.27 12.01 -20.30
C GLN A 210 8.17 13.04 -19.98
N ARG A 211 8.54 14.32 -19.81
CA ARG A 211 7.63 15.43 -19.39
C ARG A 211 6.38 15.62 -20.26
N GLN A 212 6.37 15.07 -21.47
CA GLN A 212 5.26 15.13 -22.44
C GLN A 212 4.34 13.89 -22.39
N ALA A 213 4.63 12.89 -21.56
CA ALA A 213 3.77 11.75 -21.25
C ALA A 213 3.09 12.00 -19.90
N TYR A 214 1.80 12.36 -19.94
CA TYR A 214 1.02 12.72 -18.76
C TYR A 214 -0.48 12.47 -18.96
N TYR A 215 -1.15 12.35 -17.82
CA TYR A 215 -2.60 12.36 -17.69
C TYR A 215 -3.09 13.73 -17.24
N THR A 216 -4.28 14.15 -17.68
CA THR A 216 -4.83 15.45 -17.30
C THR A 216 -6.35 15.44 -17.14
N TYR A 217 -6.82 16.16 -16.13
CA TYR A 217 -8.22 16.29 -15.76
C TYR A 217 -8.44 17.58 -14.93
N HIS A 218 -9.68 18.06 -14.85
CA HIS A 218 -10.05 19.15 -13.93
C HIS A 218 -10.48 18.59 -12.57
N GLY A 219 -10.03 19.22 -11.49
CA GLY A 219 -10.33 18.78 -10.14
C GLY A 219 -10.02 19.80 -9.04
N SER A 220 -9.94 19.31 -7.81
CA SER A 220 -9.74 20.16 -6.63
C SER A 220 -8.28 20.30 -6.21
N LEU A 221 -8.03 21.24 -5.30
CA LEU A 221 -6.92 21.09 -4.36
C LEU A 221 -7.11 19.83 -3.50
N THR A 222 -6.00 19.22 -3.10
CA THR A 222 -5.97 18.03 -2.22
C THR A 222 -5.90 18.41 -0.74
N THR A 223 -5.89 19.70 -0.41
CA THR A 223 -6.00 20.26 0.94
C THR A 223 -7.28 21.08 1.10
N PRO A 224 -7.80 21.29 2.33
CA PRO A 224 -8.89 22.24 2.59
C PRO A 224 -8.63 23.64 1.98
N ASP A 225 -9.66 24.34 1.49
CA ASP A 225 -11.08 23.97 1.45
C ASP A 225 -11.47 23.06 0.25
N CYS A 226 -10.48 22.47 -0.42
CA CYS A 226 -10.65 21.59 -1.58
C CYS A 226 -11.44 22.24 -2.73
N GLN A 227 -11.11 23.51 -3.05
CA GLN A 227 -11.72 24.24 -4.16
C GLN A 227 -11.43 23.56 -5.51
N GLU A 228 -12.45 23.46 -6.38
CA GLU A 228 -12.39 22.82 -7.70
C GLU A 228 -11.85 23.79 -8.76
N VAL A 229 -10.56 24.12 -8.61
CA VAL A 229 -9.87 25.21 -9.33
C VAL A 229 -8.60 24.76 -10.06
N VAL A 230 -8.32 23.44 -10.07
CA VAL A 230 -7.05 22.88 -10.50
C VAL A 230 -7.18 22.15 -11.84
N THR A 231 -6.33 22.51 -12.79
CA THR A 231 -6.02 21.65 -13.94
C THR A 231 -4.85 20.76 -13.55
N TRP A 232 -5.09 19.46 -13.37
CA TRP A 232 -4.07 18.49 -12.99
C TRP A 232 -3.30 18.00 -14.21
N ILE A 233 -1.99 17.83 -14.04
CA ILE A 233 -1.05 17.25 -15.02
C ILE A 233 -0.25 16.19 -14.25
N VAL A 234 -0.69 14.94 -14.28
CA VAL A 234 -0.02 13.83 -13.57
C VAL A 234 0.94 13.16 -14.55
N GLN A 235 2.25 13.28 -14.30
CA GLN A 235 3.26 12.68 -15.19
C GLN A 235 3.17 11.14 -15.15
N GLU A 236 3.18 10.53 -16.32
CA GLU A 236 2.94 9.09 -16.50
C GLU A 236 4.09 8.24 -15.96
N GLN A 237 5.32 8.69 -16.17
CA GLN A 237 6.54 7.98 -15.78
C GLN A 237 7.11 8.58 -14.48
N PRO A 238 7.23 7.81 -13.39
CA PRO A 238 7.73 8.31 -12.11
C PRO A 238 9.22 8.67 -12.17
N ILE A 239 9.66 9.63 -11.36
CA ILE A 239 11.08 9.85 -11.08
C ILE A 239 11.63 8.75 -10.15
N ILE A 240 12.94 8.54 -10.18
CA ILE A 240 13.62 7.56 -9.34
C ILE A 240 14.27 8.27 -8.16
N ILE A 241 14.08 7.71 -6.97
CA ILE A 241 14.78 8.08 -5.73
C ILE A 241 15.39 6.82 -5.12
N SER A 242 16.49 6.94 -4.39
CA SER A 242 17.05 5.82 -3.65
C SER A 242 16.24 5.53 -2.37
N ASP A 243 16.33 4.30 -1.87
CA ASP A 243 15.79 3.92 -0.56
C ASP A 243 16.44 4.75 0.58
N SER A 244 17.73 5.03 0.47
CA SER A 244 18.45 5.94 1.38
C SER A 244 17.86 7.35 1.41
N GLN A 245 17.53 7.96 0.25
CA GLN A 245 16.83 9.26 0.18
C GLN A 245 15.42 9.18 0.77
N TYR A 246 14.63 8.19 0.36
CA TYR A 246 13.24 8.00 0.84
C TYR A 246 13.18 7.90 2.37
N LYS A 247 14.11 7.15 2.98
CA LYS A 247 14.23 7.03 4.44
C LYS A 247 14.54 8.35 5.14
N LEU A 248 15.30 9.25 4.52
CA LEU A 248 15.55 10.60 5.06
C LEU A 248 14.30 11.48 4.98
N PHE A 249 13.58 11.50 3.86
CA PHE A 249 12.33 12.27 3.73
C PHE A 249 11.27 11.79 4.73
N ARG A 250 11.11 10.47 4.91
CA ARG A 250 10.14 9.88 5.85
C ARG A 250 10.44 10.12 7.33
N GLN A 251 11.63 10.61 7.69
CA GLN A 251 11.98 11.00 9.06
C GLN A 251 11.52 12.43 9.41
N VAL A 252 11.17 13.26 8.41
CA VAL A 252 10.76 14.65 8.66
C VAL A 252 9.32 14.71 9.15
N ASN A 253 9.13 15.33 10.32
CA ASN A 253 7.80 15.48 10.92
C ASN A 253 7.00 16.57 10.20
N VAL A 254 5.96 16.14 9.50
CA VAL A 254 5.01 16.98 8.74
C VAL A 254 3.59 16.89 9.32
N GLY A 255 3.47 16.76 10.64
CA GLY A 255 2.19 16.63 11.34
C GLY A 255 1.62 15.19 11.38
N GLY A 256 2.43 14.22 10.94
CA GLY A 256 2.11 12.80 10.86
C GLY A 256 3.24 12.03 10.16
N VAL A 257 3.11 10.70 10.09
CA VAL A 257 4.02 9.85 9.30
C VAL A 257 3.67 9.88 7.80
N ASP A 258 2.42 10.23 7.50
CA ASP A 258 1.78 10.29 6.18
C ASP A 258 1.09 11.66 6.04
N ASN A 259 1.21 12.31 4.88
CA ASN A 259 0.60 13.61 4.60
C ASN A 259 -0.04 13.67 3.20
N TYR A 260 -0.77 12.61 2.85
CA TYR A 260 -1.48 12.45 1.58
C TYR A 260 -3.00 12.38 1.83
N ARG A 261 -3.80 12.92 0.91
CA ARG A 261 -5.27 12.76 0.89
C ARG A 261 -5.67 11.41 0.26
N SER A 262 -6.73 10.82 0.80
CA SER A 262 -7.39 9.61 0.29
C SER A 262 -7.87 9.81 -1.16
N LEU A 263 -7.94 8.70 -1.91
CA LEU A 263 -8.42 8.70 -3.30
C LEU A 263 -9.91 9.05 -3.34
N GLN A 264 -10.26 10.10 -4.07
CA GLN A 264 -11.64 10.56 -4.21
C GLN A 264 -12.34 9.80 -5.36
N PRO A 265 -13.65 9.50 -5.25
CA PRO A 265 -14.42 8.90 -6.34
C PRO A 265 -14.39 9.76 -7.61
N THR A 266 -14.41 9.13 -8.78
CA THR A 266 -14.45 9.88 -10.05
C THR A 266 -15.18 9.13 -11.17
N ASN A 267 -16.08 9.87 -11.84
CA ASN A 267 -16.70 9.49 -13.12
C ASN A 267 -16.27 10.44 -14.25
N ARG A 268 -15.20 11.23 -14.05
CA ARG A 268 -14.67 12.18 -15.05
C ARG A 268 -13.86 11.44 -16.10
N VAL A 269 -13.93 11.93 -17.34
CA VAL A 269 -12.94 11.60 -18.38
C VAL A 269 -11.58 12.16 -17.97
N VAL A 270 -10.56 11.31 -17.99
CA VAL A 270 -9.14 11.69 -17.85
C VAL A 270 -8.51 11.57 -19.24
N TYR A 271 -7.82 12.61 -19.68
CA TYR A 271 -7.15 12.63 -20.98
C TYR A 271 -5.69 12.20 -20.86
N ARG A 272 -5.18 11.46 -21.84
CA ARG A 272 -3.74 11.09 -21.96
C ARG A 272 -3.12 11.83 -23.13
N SER A 273 -1.92 12.35 -22.94
CA SER A 273 -1.14 13.00 -24.01
C SER A 273 -0.62 11.99 -25.02
N ALA A 274 -0.69 12.30 -26.33
CA ALA A 274 -0.16 11.45 -27.41
C ALA A 274 1.37 11.23 -27.38
N GLY A 275 2.11 11.86 -26.44
CA GLY A 275 3.51 11.54 -26.17
C GLY A 275 3.76 10.12 -25.67
N SER A 276 2.70 9.38 -25.27
CA SER A 276 2.78 7.98 -24.84
C SER A 276 2.56 6.95 -25.97
N SER A 277 2.14 7.36 -27.18
CA SER A 277 1.64 6.44 -28.21
C SER A 277 2.60 6.25 -29.38
N LEU A 278 3.60 5.36 -29.20
CA LEU A 278 4.43 4.80 -30.28
C LEU A 278 4.55 3.27 -30.27
N TYR A 279 3.55 2.57 -29.74
CA TYR A 279 3.32 1.15 -29.98
C TYR A 279 1.85 0.90 -30.35
N ASN A 280 1.60 0.55 -31.61
CA ASN A 280 0.27 0.18 -32.13
C ASN A 280 0.17 -1.35 -32.27
N PRO A 281 -0.75 -2.01 -31.55
CA PRO A 281 -1.25 -3.33 -31.94
C PRO A 281 -2.08 -3.23 -33.23
N SER A 282 -2.17 -4.33 -34.00
CA SER A 282 -2.80 -4.32 -35.33
C SER A 282 -4.34 -4.23 -35.29
N PRO A 283 -5.01 -3.69 -36.32
CA PRO A 283 -6.42 -3.26 -36.27
C PRO A 283 -7.46 -4.39 -36.45
N ILE A 284 -7.17 -5.61 -36.01
CA ILE A 284 -8.02 -6.80 -36.26
C ILE A 284 -9.09 -7.01 -35.16
N GLY A 285 -8.95 -6.39 -33.98
CA GLY A 285 -9.84 -6.62 -32.83
C GLY A 285 -11.22 -5.91 -32.84
N MET A 286 -11.50 -4.97 -33.75
CA MET A 286 -12.70 -4.13 -33.70
C MET A 286 -13.89 -4.68 -34.50
N LEU A 287 -14.45 -5.84 -34.09
CA LEU A 287 -15.72 -6.35 -34.66
C LEU A 287 -16.49 -7.28 -33.70
N GLY A 288 -16.74 -6.82 -32.47
CA GLY A 288 -17.48 -7.59 -31.45
C GLY A 288 -18.23 -6.81 -30.37
N ALA A 289 -18.39 -5.48 -30.51
CA ALA A 289 -18.88 -4.60 -29.44
C ALA A 289 -20.14 -3.78 -29.80
N LEU A 290 -21.03 -4.34 -30.63
CA LEU A 290 -22.29 -3.71 -31.03
C LEU A 290 -23.45 -4.72 -30.93
N LEU A 291 -24.16 -4.70 -29.79
CA LEU A 291 -25.62 -4.96 -29.60
C LEU A 291 -25.93 -5.28 -28.14
N SER A 292 -26.38 -4.29 -27.36
CA SER A 292 -27.43 -4.40 -26.29
C SER A 292 -27.49 -3.10 -25.47
N ILE A 293 -28.50 -2.27 -25.75
CA ILE A 293 -28.92 -1.11 -24.94
C ILE A 293 -30.45 -1.19 -24.81
N THR A 294 -31.02 -0.54 -23.77
CA THR A 294 -32.39 -0.63 -23.25
C THR A 294 -32.62 -1.86 -22.34
N SER A 295 -33.44 -1.81 -21.30
CA SER A 295 -34.48 -0.81 -20.93
C SER A 295 -34.23 -0.09 -19.59
N LEU A 296 -35.14 0.83 -19.19
CA LEU A 296 -34.95 1.78 -18.08
C LEU A 296 -36.27 2.06 -17.32
N LEU A 297 -36.16 2.44 -16.04
CA LEU A 297 -37.12 3.22 -15.18
C LEU A 297 -38.07 2.52 -14.18
N LYS A 298 -37.88 2.90 -12.89
CA LYS A 298 -38.89 3.19 -11.82
C LYS A 298 -39.64 1.97 -11.19
N SER A 299 -40.15 2.01 -9.96
CA SER A 299 -40.43 3.14 -9.02
C SER A 299 -40.30 2.84 -7.51
N THR A 300 -39.78 3.82 -6.75
CA THR A 300 -40.07 4.23 -5.34
C THR A 300 -40.46 3.24 -4.22
N VAL A 301 -39.60 3.22 -3.19
CA VAL A 301 -39.87 3.41 -1.73
C VAL A 301 -40.98 2.60 -1.03
N GLY A 302 -40.56 1.76 -0.08
CA GLY A 302 -41.35 1.31 1.08
C GLY A 302 -40.42 0.97 2.25
N SER A 303 -40.66 1.52 3.45
CA SER A 303 -39.72 1.45 4.59
C SER A 303 -39.64 0.04 5.22
N GLY A 304 -38.51 -0.65 5.06
CA GLY A 304 -38.23 -1.95 5.68
C GLY A 304 -37.27 -1.88 6.87
N VAL A 305 -37.63 -2.50 8.00
CA VAL A 305 -36.85 -2.48 9.25
C VAL A 305 -35.66 -3.48 9.21
N CYS A 306 -34.54 -3.13 9.84
CA CYS A 306 -33.24 -3.81 9.73
C CYS A 306 -33.11 -5.16 10.53
N PHE A 307 -34.04 -6.11 10.40
CA PHE A 307 -34.07 -7.43 11.10
C PHE A 307 -34.86 -8.46 10.23
N ILE A 308 -34.46 -9.71 9.90
CA ILE A 308 -33.23 -10.53 10.08
C ILE A 308 -33.13 -11.60 8.94
N THR A 309 -31.94 -11.92 8.41
CA THR A 309 -31.37 -13.30 8.21
C THR A 309 -30.05 -13.20 7.42
N ASN A 310 -28.88 -13.73 7.81
CA ASN A 310 -28.54 -14.72 8.84
C ASN A 310 -27.40 -14.31 9.81
N LEU A 311 -26.71 -13.18 9.61
CA LEU A 311 -25.45 -12.89 10.35
C LEU A 311 -25.63 -12.37 11.80
N LYS A 312 -26.84 -11.90 12.17
CA LYS A 312 -27.13 -11.18 13.44
C LYS A 312 -27.04 -12.02 14.73
N ARG A 313 -26.66 -13.30 14.69
CA ARG A 313 -26.53 -14.16 15.90
C ARG A 313 -25.11 -14.24 16.49
N LYS A 314 -24.05 -14.08 15.69
CA LYS A 314 -22.66 -14.41 16.12
C LYS A 314 -21.71 -13.20 16.27
N PHE A 315 -21.84 -12.19 15.41
CA PHE A 315 -20.95 -11.02 15.38
C PHE A 315 -21.63 -9.74 15.92
N PHE A 316 -22.18 -8.88 15.05
CA PHE A 316 -22.33 -7.45 15.37
C PHE A 316 -23.68 -6.80 15.03
N THR A 317 -23.96 -5.74 15.80
CA THR A 317 -24.87 -4.60 15.59
C THR A 317 -24.04 -3.36 15.99
N ASP A 318 -24.18 -2.17 15.41
CA ASP A 318 -25.45 -1.53 15.02
C ASP A 318 -25.36 -0.61 13.76
N SER A 319 -26.28 0.35 13.66
CA SER A 319 -26.84 1.04 12.50
C SER A 319 -25.96 1.90 11.55
N SER A 320 -26.32 1.80 10.25
CA SER A 320 -26.34 2.79 9.15
C SER A 320 -25.51 4.09 9.22
N ASN A 321 -24.87 4.43 8.09
CA ASN A 321 -23.95 5.57 7.87
C ASN A 321 -22.68 5.56 8.75
N ALA A 322 -22.70 4.92 9.92
CA ALA A 322 -21.52 4.66 10.73
C ALA A 322 -20.46 3.87 9.96
N CYS A 323 -20.85 2.82 9.22
CA CYS A 323 -19.91 1.86 8.63
C CYS A 323 -19.05 2.40 7.46
N LYS A 324 -19.45 3.49 6.79
CA LYS A 324 -18.76 4.00 5.57
C LYS A 324 -17.73 5.10 5.84
N GLU A 325 -17.61 5.58 7.08
CA GLU A 325 -16.52 6.47 7.52
C GLU A 325 -15.83 5.83 8.74
N GLU A 326 -14.53 5.54 8.66
CA GLU A 326 -13.78 4.89 9.75
C GLU A 326 -13.94 5.60 11.10
N SER A 327 -13.92 6.93 11.11
CA SER A 327 -14.08 7.74 12.32
C SER A 327 -15.47 7.65 12.97
N LYS A 328 -16.45 7.01 12.31
CA LYS A 328 -17.80 6.76 12.81
C LYS A 328 -18.05 5.29 13.18
N TRP A 329 -17.06 4.41 13.04
CA TRP A 329 -17.19 2.99 13.34
C TRP A 329 -17.56 2.75 14.83
N PRO A 330 -18.55 1.87 15.12
CA PRO A 330 -19.13 1.72 16.46
C PRO A 330 -18.19 1.05 17.47
N GLY A 331 -17.14 0.36 17.02
CA GLY A 331 -16.11 -0.18 17.90
C GLY A 331 -15.37 0.91 18.65
N GLU A 332 -15.41 0.89 19.99
CA GLU A 332 -14.70 1.84 20.85
C GLU A 332 -13.21 1.98 20.44
N LYS A 333 -12.54 0.86 20.18
CA LYS A 333 -11.14 0.81 19.73
C LYS A 333 -10.88 1.31 18.30
N CYS A 334 -11.92 1.45 17.48
CA CYS A 334 -11.81 2.18 16.21
C CYS A 334 -11.69 3.69 16.50
N ARG A 335 -12.55 4.19 17.40
CA ARG A 335 -12.74 5.63 17.66
C ARG A 335 -11.70 6.24 18.60
N VAL A 336 -11.28 5.52 19.66
CA VAL A 336 -10.31 6.02 20.66
C VAL A 336 -8.88 5.53 20.39
N GLY A 337 -8.68 4.78 19.30
CA GLY A 337 -7.46 4.04 19.03
C GLY A 337 -7.33 2.76 19.86
N GLY A 338 -6.32 1.96 19.53
CA GLY A 338 -5.97 0.75 20.26
C GLY A 338 -4.46 0.51 20.23
N SER A 339 -3.97 -0.21 21.24
CA SER A 339 -2.56 -0.59 21.41
C SER A 339 -1.93 -1.34 20.23
N ARG A 340 -2.77 -1.96 19.38
CA ARG A 340 -2.37 -2.73 18.20
C ARG A 340 -3.51 -2.84 17.18
N GLN A 341 -3.87 -1.69 16.60
CA GLN A 341 -4.84 -1.63 15.51
C GLN A 341 -4.22 -2.11 14.19
N SER A 342 -5.07 -2.61 13.29
CA SER A 342 -4.73 -3.11 11.96
C SER A 342 -5.63 -2.45 10.90
N PRO A 343 -5.17 -2.27 9.65
CA PRO A 343 -3.88 -2.71 9.11
C PRO A 343 -2.72 -1.81 9.52
N ILE A 344 -1.49 -2.24 9.23
CA ILE A 344 -0.25 -1.46 9.43
C ILE A 344 0.60 -1.48 8.16
N ASP A 345 1.56 -0.55 8.07
CA ASP A 345 2.66 -0.63 7.11
C ASP A 345 3.81 -1.45 7.71
N ILE A 346 4.28 -2.46 6.97
CA ILE A 346 5.36 -3.35 7.38
C ILE A 346 6.67 -2.79 6.83
N LYS A 347 7.35 -1.97 7.63
CA LYS A 347 8.73 -1.54 7.35
C LYS A 347 9.69 -2.70 7.54
N ARG A 348 10.30 -3.20 6.47
CA ARG A 348 11.21 -4.36 6.48
C ARG A 348 12.46 -4.16 7.33
N SER A 349 12.88 -2.91 7.53
CA SER A 349 13.94 -2.51 8.48
C SER A 349 13.62 -2.88 9.93
N ASP A 350 12.33 -2.90 10.28
CA ASP A 350 11.85 -2.97 11.67
C ASP A 350 11.35 -4.40 12.01
N VAL A 351 11.34 -5.30 11.02
CA VAL A 351 10.86 -6.69 11.17
C VAL A 351 11.90 -7.57 11.86
N VAL A 352 11.61 -7.97 13.09
CA VAL A 352 12.46 -8.85 13.89
C VAL A 352 12.47 -10.27 13.31
N LYS A 353 13.67 -10.75 12.91
CA LYS A 353 13.89 -12.17 12.61
C LYS A 353 13.89 -12.96 13.92
N ASP A 354 12.90 -13.82 14.12
CA ASP A 354 12.61 -14.42 15.43
C ASP A 354 13.46 -15.69 15.72
N PHE A 355 14.79 -15.54 15.71
CA PHE A 355 15.74 -16.63 15.97
C PHE A 355 15.55 -17.30 17.34
N ASP A 356 15.16 -16.52 18.34
CA ASP A 356 14.88 -16.97 19.71
C ASP A 356 13.52 -17.69 19.84
N GLY A 357 12.68 -17.66 18.81
CA GLY A 357 11.29 -18.13 18.87
C GLY A 357 10.49 -17.46 19.99
N ARG A 358 10.47 -16.13 20.05
CA ARG A 358 9.74 -15.34 21.07
C ARG A 358 8.24 -15.23 20.75
N PHE A 359 7.88 -15.20 19.48
CA PHE A 359 6.53 -15.10 18.96
C PHE A 359 6.18 -16.28 18.04
N ILE A 360 7.10 -16.66 17.15
CA ILE A 360 7.01 -17.80 16.23
C ILE A 360 7.56 -19.02 16.95
N LYS A 361 6.68 -19.91 17.42
CA LYS A 361 6.98 -20.91 18.46
C LYS A 361 6.58 -22.34 18.14
N TYR A 362 5.79 -22.56 17.09
CA TYR A 362 5.02 -23.79 16.91
C TYR A 362 5.34 -24.54 15.61
N GLY A 363 6.57 -24.39 15.11
CA GLY A 363 7.02 -24.94 13.82
C GLY A 363 6.61 -24.08 12.62
N GLU A 364 6.63 -24.66 11.43
CA GLU A 364 6.16 -24.00 10.20
C GLU A 364 4.62 -23.84 10.19
N VAL A 365 4.09 -22.96 9.34
CA VAL A 365 2.64 -22.81 9.16
C VAL A 365 2.13 -23.96 8.28
N VAL A 366 1.28 -24.81 8.85
CA VAL A 366 0.70 -25.98 8.18
C VAL A 366 -0.78 -25.74 7.92
N LEU A 367 -1.17 -25.86 6.64
CA LEU A 367 -2.54 -25.74 6.14
C LEU A 367 -3.06 -27.13 5.75
N SER A 368 -4.26 -27.49 6.21
CA SER A 368 -4.88 -28.80 6.00
C SER A 368 -6.33 -28.66 5.49
N GLY A 369 -6.68 -29.35 4.40
CA GLY A 369 -8.04 -29.42 3.87
C GLY A 369 -8.44 -28.29 2.90
N TYR A 370 -7.48 -27.54 2.35
CA TYR A 370 -7.73 -26.41 1.45
C TYR A 370 -7.97 -26.83 -0.01
N GLN A 371 -7.77 -28.11 -0.35
CA GLN A 371 -7.78 -28.66 -1.71
C GLN A 371 -9.17 -28.64 -2.39
N ALA A 372 -10.25 -28.64 -1.61
CA ALA A 372 -11.62 -28.68 -2.13
C ALA A 372 -12.60 -28.12 -1.08
N VAL A 373 -12.63 -26.79 -0.93
CA VAL A 373 -13.43 -26.13 0.11
C VAL A 373 -14.81 -25.77 -0.41
N ILE A 374 -15.85 -26.26 0.25
CA ILE A 374 -17.25 -25.95 -0.09
C ILE A 374 -17.65 -24.63 0.59
N MET A 375 -18.05 -23.63 -0.19
CA MET A 375 -18.33 -22.28 0.29
C MET A 375 -19.61 -21.67 -0.29
N ALA A 376 -20.20 -20.73 0.47
CA ALA A 376 -21.23 -19.82 0.01
C ALA A 376 -20.61 -18.45 -0.30
N ALA A 377 -20.55 -18.11 -1.59
CA ALA A 377 -20.06 -16.83 -2.06
C ALA A 377 -21.19 -15.78 -2.11
N THR A 378 -20.97 -14.59 -1.57
CA THR A 378 -22.01 -13.54 -1.43
C THR A 378 -21.41 -12.16 -1.69
N ASN A 379 -22.07 -11.33 -2.50
CA ASN A 379 -21.81 -9.89 -2.53
C ASN A 379 -22.61 -9.24 -1.39
N ASN A 380 -21.92 -8.68 -0.40
CA ASN A 380 -22.55 -8.19 0.83
C ASN A 380 -22.62 -6.66 0.95
N GLU A 381 -22.52 -5.92 -0.17
CA GLU A 381 -22.32 -4.45 -0.25
C GLU A 381 -20.88 -4.00 0.05
N TYR A 382 -20.19 -4.62 1.01
CA TYR A 382 -18.86 -4.20 1.47
C TYR A 382 -17.71 -4.98 0.81
N THR A 383 -17.95 -6.22 0.38
CA THR A 383 -16.96 -7.12 -0.22
C THR A 383 -17.64 -8.33 -0.90
N ILE A 384 -16.90 -9.08 -1.71
CA ILE A 384 -17.25 -10.46 -2.03
C ILE A 384 -16.73 -11.34 -0.90
N MET A 385 -17.65 -11.94 -0.15
CA MET A 385 -17.34 -12.83 0.97
C MET A 385 -17.71 -14.27 0.61
N PHE A 386 -16.77 -15.18 0.82
CA PHE A 386 -16.96 -16.62 0.71
C PHE A 386 -16.96 -17.21 2.12
N SER A 387 -18.07 -17.77 2.60
CA SER A 387 -18.14 -18.43 3.92
C SER A 387 -18.11 -19.95 3.77
N THR A 388 -17.40 -20.66 4.63
CA THR A 388 -17.38 -22.14 4.62
C THR A 388 -18.77 -22.72 4.94
N GLU A 389 -19.21 -23.73 4.18
CA GLU A 389 -20.48 -24.43 4.42
C GLU A 389 -20.24 -25.79 5.13
N GLY A 390 -21.31 -26.48 5.52
CA GLY A 390 -21.22 -27.77 6.23
C GLY A 390 -20.84 -27.68 7.72
N ASN A 391 -20.36 -28.78 8.29
CA ASN A 391 -19.97 -28.87 9.70
C ASN A 391 -18.63 -28.17 9.98
N PRO A 392 -18.51 -27.25 10.96
CA PRO A 392 -17.24 -26.62 11.34
C PRO A 392 -16.09 -27.56 11.70
N ASP A 393 -16.36 -28.79 12.15
CA ASP A 393 -15.31 -29.78 12.42
C ASP A 393 -14.61 -30.27 11.13
N ASN A 394 -15.28 -30.14 9.98
CA ASN A 394 -14.76 -30.52 8.67
C ASN A 394 -14.17 -29.31 7.91
N HIS A 395 -14.09 -28.12 8.51
CA HIS A 395 -13.55 -26.93 7.86
C HIS A 395 -12.02 -26.99 7.74
N PRO A 396 -11.42 -26.34 6.71
CA PRO A 396 -9.96 -26.29 6.57
C PRO A 396 -9.29 -25.74 7.83
N THR A 397 -8.14 -26.31 8.22
CA THR A 397 -7.45 -25.95 9.46
C THR A 397 -6.02 -25.46 9.24
N MET A 398 -5.63 -24.47 10.01
CA MET A 398 -4.29 -23.89 10.07
C MET A 398 -3.70 -24.10 11.47
N ARG A 399 -2.41 -24.41 11.55
CA ARG A 399 -1.64 -24.55 12.80
C ARG A 399 -0.17 -24.15 12.59
N GLY A 400 0.56 -23.98 13.69
CA GLY A 400 2.00 -23.72 13.66
C GLY A 400 2.37 -22.25 13.48
N GLY A 401 3.64 -21.96 13.23
CA GLY A 401 4.16 -20.59 13.23
C GLY A 401 3.94 -19.88 14.57
N PRO A 402 3.19 -18.76 14.62
CA PRO A 402 2.82 -18.08 15.86
C PRO A 402 1.62 -18.75 16.59
N LEU A 403 0.98 -19.76 16.00
CA LEU A 403 -0.31 -20.28 16.45
C LEU A 403 -0.17 -21.44 17.45
N ARG A 404 -0.39 -21.12 18.74
CA ARG A 404 -0.39 -22.10 19.85
C ARG A 404 -1.45 -23.19 19.74
N GLN A 405 -2.56 -22.90 19.05
CA GLN A 405 -3.73 -23.77 18.89
C GLN A 405 -4.04 -23.92 17.40
N PRO A 406 -4.77 -24.97 16.98
CA PRO A 406 -5.36 -25.00 15.64
C PRO A 406 -6.44 -23.93 15.50
N TYR A 407 -6.58 -23.40 14.28
CA TYR A 407 -7.66 -22.50 13.88
C TYR A 407 -8.33 -23.08 12.62
N ARG A 408 -9.65 -22.98 12.53
CA ARG A 408 -10.47 -23.44 11.39
C ARG A 408 -10.98 -22.25 10.58
N LEU A 409 -10.98 -22.36 9.25
CA LEU A 409 -11.45 -21.33 8.32
C LEU A 409 -12.97 -21.14 8.46
N GLU A 410 -13.44 -19.90 8.69
CA GLU A 410 -14.88 -19.57 8.72
C GLU A 410 -15.30 -18.75 7.48
N GLN A 411 -14.42 -17.91 6.94
CA GLN A 411 -14.65 -17.19 5.69
C GLN A 411 -13.34 -16.72 5.03
N MET A 412 -13.42 -16.35 3.75
CA MET A 412 -12.47 -15.43 3.12
C MET A 412 -13.21 -14.25 2.45
N HIS A 413 -12.52 -13.12 2.34
CA HIS A 413 -13.05 -11.91 1.69
C HIS A 413 -11.93 -11.06 1.05
N LEU A 414 -12.32 -10.14 0.15
CA LEU A 414 -11.41 -9.36 -0.67
C LEU A 414 -11.49 -7.86 -0.36
N HIS A 415 -10.33 -7.22 -0.31
CA HIS A 415 -10.16 -5.78 -0.34
C HIS A 415 -9.57 -5.36 -1.69
N TRP A 416 -10.19 -4.38 -2.34
CA TRP A 416 -9.69 -3.78 -3.57
C TRP A 416 -8.94 -2.49 -3.23
N LEU A 417 -7.68 -2.43 -3.66
CA LEU A 417 -6.54 -1.87 -2.92
C LEU A 417 -6.31 -2.58 -1.57
N SER A 418 -5.06 -2.85 -1.23
CA SER A 418 -4.68 -3.58 -0.02
C SER A 418 -4.95 -2.79 1.26
N GLU A 419 -5.21 -3.51 2.34
CA GLU A 419 -5.34 -2.97 3.70
C GLU A 419 -3.94 -2.66 4.27
N HIS A 420 -3.05 -3.66 4.26
CA HIS A 420 -1.65 -3.52 4.65
C HIS A 420 -0.81 -2.88 3.55
N ALA A 421 0.38 -2.41 3.94
CA ALA A 421 1.44 -1.98 3.05
C ALA A 421 2.76 -2.67 3.44
N ILE A 422 3.73 -2.72 2.53
CA ILE A 422 5.10 -3.21 2.80
C ILE A 422 6.11 -2.18 2.32
N ASP A 423 6.94 -1.67 3.24
CA ASP A 423 7.75 -0.45 3.11
C ASP A 423 6.98 0.80 2.65
N GLY A 424 5.65 0.70 2.66
CA GLY A 424 4.69 1.67 2.18
C GLY A 424 4.07 1.38 0.80
N ALA A 425 4.50 0.33 0.10
CA ALA A 425 3.84 -0.11 -1.13
C ALA A 425 2.45 -0.72 -0.81
N LYS A 426 1.42 -0.23 -1.50
CA LYS A 426 0.07 -0.82 -1.54
C LYS A 426 -0.08 -1.70 -2.79
N PHE A 427 -0.96 -2.70 -2.73
CA PHE A 427 -1.17 -3.69 -3.78
C PHE A 427 -2.60 -3.64 -4.32
N PRO A 428 -2.86 -3.88 -5.62
CA PRO A 428 -4.20 -3.81 -6.22
C PRO A 428 -5.31 -4.59 -5.50
N VAL A 429 -5.00 -5.71 -4.84
CA VAL A 429 -5.92 -6.52 -4.03
C VAL A 429 -5.24 -6.99 -2.75
N GLU A 430 -5.98 -7.18 -1.67
CA GLU A 430 -5.59 -8.05 -0.54
C GLU A 430 -6.73 -9.03 -0.22
N ILE A 431 -6.41 -10.31 -0.05
CA ILE A 431 -7.38 -11.35 0.35
C ILE A 431 -7.12 -11.73 1.80
N HIS A 432 -8.19 -11.74 2.61
CA HIS A 432 -8.16 -12.16 4.00
C HIS A 432 -8.89 -13.48 4.18
N LEU A 433 -8.16 -14.53 4.56
CA LEU A 433 -8.74 -15.79 5.02
C LEU A 433 -8.83 -15.77 6.55
N VAL A 434 -10.05 -15.75 7.08
CA VAL A 434 -10.34 -15.55 8.50
C VAL A 434 -10.60 -16.89 9.19
N HIS A 435 -9.70 -17.23 10.11
CA HIS A 435 -9.74 -18.47 10.88
C HIS A 435 -10.07 -18.19 12.35
N VAL A 436 -10.87 -19.08 12.93
CA VAL A 436 -11.33 -19.01 14.32
C VAL A 436 -10.67 -20.15 15.07
N ARG A 437 -10.14 -19.89 16.28
CA ARG A 437 -9.48 -20.92 17.09
C ARG A 437 -10.42 -22.11 17.31
N SER A 438 -9.98 -23.33 17.03
CA SER A 438 -10.92 -24.45 16.81
C SER A 438 -11.67 -24.90 18.07
N ASP A 439 -11.13 -24.64 19.26
CA ASP A 439 -11.80 -24.86 20.54
C ASP A 439 -12.78 -23.75 20.93
N LEU A 440 -12.99 -22.74 20.08
CA LEU A 440 -13.87 -21.60 20.34
C LEU A 440 -15.06 -21.53 19.37
N ASP A 441 -16.21 -21.22 19.96
CA ASP A 441 -17.25 -20.49 19.25
C ASP A 441 -16.76 -19.06 18.92
N VAL A 442 -17.27 -18.52 17.83
CA VAL A 442 -16.82 -17.25 17.25
C VAL A 442 -17.10 -16.03 18.15
N ARG A 443 -18.20 -16.05 18.91
CA ARG A 443 -18.52 -15.00 19.90
C ARG A 443 -17.53 -15.03 21.07
N SER A 444 -16.99 -16.20 21.42
CA SER A 444 -15.92 -16.34 22.40
C SER A 444 -14.55 -15.94 21.84
N ALA A 445 -14.27 -16.23 20.57
CA ALA A 445 -13.07 -15.76 19.88
C ALA A 445 -12.95 -14.22 19.86
N LEU A 446 -14.04 -13.50 19.58
CA LEU A 446 -14.11 -12.03 19.63
C LEU A 446 -13.69 -11.38 20.96
N LYS A 447 -13.57 -12.16 22.04
CA LYS A 447 -13.22 -11.70 23.39
C LYS A 447 -11.80 -12.08 23.82
N ARG A 448 -11.04 -12.78 22.98
CA ARG A 448 -9.72 -13.32 23.31
C ARG A 448 -8.62 -12.74 22.43
N ARG A 449 -7.48 -12.36 23.03
CA ARG A 449 -6.33 -11.79 22.29
C ARG A 449 -5.77 -12.73 21.21
N ASP A 450 -6.02 -14.03 21.38
CA ASP A 450 -5.65 -15.15 20.51
C ASP A 450 -6.90 -15.83 19.90
N GLY A 451 -7.99 -15.09 19.66
CA GLY A 451 -9.26 -15.67 19.21
C GLY A 451 -9.30 -15.99 17.72
N LEU A 452 -8.66 -15.16 16.89
CA LEU A 452 -8.66 -15.25 15.44
C LEU A 452 -7.23 -15.30 14.89
N ALA A 453 -7.07 -15.97 13.75
CA ALA A 453 -5.87 -15.91 12.94
C ALA A 453 -6.27 -15.57 11.50
N ILE A 454 -5.64 -14.54 10.90
CA ILE A 454 -5.97 -14.10 9.54
C ILE A 454 -4.74 -14.24 8.66
N LEU A 455 -4.90 -14.94 7.54
CA LEU A 455 -3.92 -14.96 6.46
C LEU A 455 -4.21 -13.78 5.53
N ALA A 456 -3.19 -12.98 5.22
CA ALA A 456 -3.25 -11.92 4.22
C ALA A 456 -2.40 -12.30 3.00
N LEU A 457 -2.98 -12.11 1.81
CA LEU A 457 -2.37 -12.41 0.50
C LEU A 457 -2.48 -11.17 -0.40
N PHE A 458 -1.36 -10.71 -0.95
CA PHE A 458 -1.32 -9.51 -1.80
C PHE A 458 -1.45 -9.84 -3.28
N GLY A 459 -2.37 -9.18 -3.98
CA GLY A 459 -2.60 -9.35 -5.40
C GLY A 459 -1.85 -8.35 -6.26
N LYS A 460 -1.12 -8.82 -7.29
CA LYS A 460 -0.44 -7.99 -8.29
C LYS A 460 -1.02 -8.23 -9.70
N ILE A 461 -1.23 -7.15 -10.44
CA ILE A 461 -1.66 -7.19 -11.84
C ILE A 461 -0.44 -7.52 -12.73
N ILE A 462 -0.65 -8.35 -13.76
CA ILE A 462 0.32 -8.66 -14.82
C ILE A 462 -0.23 -8.32 -16.20
N GLU A 463 0.66 -7.84 -17.07
CA GLU A 463 0.45 -7.78 -18.52
C GLU A 463 0.52 -9.22 -19.09
N GLN A 464 -0.25 -9.49 -20.13
CA GLN A 464 -0.65 -10.86 -20.49
C GLN A 464 0.15 -11.42 -21.68
N ASP A 465 1.10 -12.33 -21.39
CA ASP A 465 1.77 -13.17 -22.40
C ASP A 465 2.02 -14.63 -21.94
N GLU A 466 2.15 -14.91 -20.63
CA GLU A 466 2.33 -16.28 -20.10
C GLU A 466 1.00 -16.88 -19.58
N PRO A 467 0.58 -18.09 -20.04
CA PRO A 467 -0.68 -18.72 -19.66
C PRO A 467 -0.57 -19.47 -18.32
N MET A 468 -0.35 -18.73 -17.23
CA MET A 468 -0.38 -19.28 -15.87
C MET A 468 -1.82 -19.48 -15.40
N GLU A 469 -2.21 -20.71 -15.02
CA GLU A 469 -3.45 -20.92 -14.24
C GLU A 469 -3.34 -20.12 -12.93
N THR A 470 -4.18 -19.11 -12.75
CA THR A 470 -4.16 -18.31 -11.53
C THR A 470 -5.16 -18.86 -10.52
N ALA A 471 -4.85 -18.75 -9.23
CA ALA A 471 -5.84 -18.92 -8.17
C ALA A 471 -7.04 -17.97 -8.31
N PHE A 472 -6.86 -16.89 -9.07
CA PHE A 472 -7.87 -15.90 -9.36
C PHE A 472 -8.92 -16.38 -10.37
N ASP A 473 -8.66 -17.41 -11.20
CA ASP A 473 -9.58 -17.86 -12.25
C ASP A 473 -10.86 -18.49 -11.69
N GLU A 474 -10.74 -19.45 -10.77
CA GLU A 474 -11.87 -20.05 -10.06
C GLU A 474 -12.70 -18.98 -9.35
N MET A 475 -12.03 -18.07 -8.65
CA MET A 475 -12.66 -16.99 -7.92
C MET A 475 -13.36 -15.98 -8.86
N THR A 476 -12.77 -15.68 -10.02
CA THR A 476 -13.33 -14.79 -11.06
C THR A 476 -14.59 -15.39 -11.70
N ALA A 477 -14.60 -16.70 -11.96
CA ALA A 477 -15.78 -17.43 -12.44
C ALA A 477 -16.97 -17.41 -11.44
N VAL A 478 -16.71 -17.08 -10.17
CA VAL A 478 -17.73 -16.84 -9.14
C VAL A 478 -18.07 -15.35 -9.03
N ILE A 479 -17.07 -14.46 -8.98
CA ILE A 479 -17.25 -12.99 -8.89
C ILE A 479 -18.09 -12.44 -10.06
N SER A 480 -17.91 -12.96 -11.27
CA SER A 480 -18.70 -12.60 -12.46
C SER A 480 -20.21 -12.84 -12.30
N LYS A 481 -20.61 -13.75 -11.40
CA LYS A 481 -22.02 -14.07 -11.06
C LYS A 481 -22.53 -13.30 -9.83
N LEU A 482 -21.66 -12.57 -9.13
CA LEU A 482 -21.95 -11.83 -7.90
C LEU A 482 -21.93 -10.31 -8.08
N GLN A 483 -22.12 -9.84 -9.31
CA GLN A 483 -22.00 -8.42 -9.67
C GLN A 483 -23.10 -7.53 -9.07
N VAL A 484 -24.21 -8.11 -8.57
CA VAL A 484 -25.32 -7.39 -7.93
C VAL A 484 -25.24 -7.52 -6.41
N VAL A 485 -25.40 -6.41 -5.67
CA VAL A 485 -25.42 -6.42 -4.20
C VAL A 485 -26.52 -7.33 -3.66
N GLY A 486 -26.20 -8.17 -2.67
CA GLY A 486 -27.12 -9.16 -2.10
C GLY A 486 -27.20 -10.48 -2.88
N SER A 487 -26.57 -10.58 -4.06
CA SER A 487 -26.45 -11.85 -4.79
C SER A 487 -25.66 -12.88 -3.98
N ARG A 488 -26.05 -14.15 -4.10
CA ARG A 488 -25.46 -15.27 -3.35
C ARG A 488 -25.47 -16.56 -4.16
N LEU A 489 -24.36 -17.30 -4.04
CA LEU A 489 -24.18 -18.67 -4.46
C LEU A 489 -23.92 -19.57 -3.24
N LYS A 490 -24.06 -20.88 -3.43
CA LYS A 490 -23.84 -21.95 -2.44
C LYS A 490 -23.24 -23.17 -3.15
N GLY A 491 -22.59 -24.06 -2.40
CA GLY A 491 -21.95 -25.25 -2.97
C GLY A 491 -20.82 -24.90 -3.94
N VAL A 492 -20.22 -23.71 -3.80
CA VAL A 492 -19.06 -23.30 -4.60
C VAL A 492 -17.86 -24.07 -4.06
N VAL A 493 -17.35 -25.01 -4.84
CA VAL A 493 -16.09 -25.71 -4.52
C VAL A 493 -14.94 -24.92 -5.13
N MET A 494 -13.90 -24.66 -4.35
CA MET A 494 -12.65 -24.04 -4.82
C MET A 494 -11.44 -24.78 -4.24
N ASP A 495 -10.36 -24.84 -5.01
CA ASP A 495 -9.05 -25.23 -4.51
C ASP A 495 -8.32 -24.00 -3.95
N LEU A 496 -8.46 -23.80 -2.64
CA LEU A 496 -7.78 -22.71 -1.95
C LEU A 496 -6.27 -22.95 -1.79
N THR A 497 -5.71 -24.11 -2.16
CA THR A 497 -4.24 -24.29 -2.12
C THR A 497 -3.54 -23.43 -3.16
N LYS A 498 -4.19 -23.18 -4.31
CA LYS A 498 -3.68 -22.31 -5.38
C LYS A 498 -3.39 -20.88 -4.92
N LEU A 499 -4.10 -20.39 -3.89
CA LEU A 499 -3.93 -19.04 -3.34
C LEU A 499 -2.59 -18.84 -2.60
N PHE A 500 -1.85 -19.91 -2.32
CA PHE A 500 -0.59 -19.84 -1.56
C PHE A 500 0.61 -20.08 -2.45
N ALA A 501 1.68 -19.33 -2.20
CA ALA A 501 3.00 -19.60 -2.74
C ALA A 501 3.50 -21.01 -2.34
N PRO A 502 4.39 -21.64 -3.14
CA PRO A 502 4.98 -22.94 -2.80
C PRO A 502 5.76 -22.96 -1.47
N ASN A 503 6.13 -21.79 -0.93
CA ASN A 503 6.91 -21.64 0.29
C ASN A 503 6.14 -20.87 1.38
N THR A 504 5.33 -21.58 2.17
CA THR A 504 4.60 -21.01 3.31
C THR A 504 5.48 -20.67 4.54
N SER A 505 6.80 -20.83 4.43
CA SER A 505 7.76 -20.52 5.52
C SER A 505 8.36 -19.11 5.40
N ILE A 506 7.95 -18.31 4.40
CA ILE A 506 8.27 -16.87 4.30
C ILE A 506 6.99 -16.05 4.55
N TYR A 507 6.89 -15.42 5.73
CA TYR A 507 5.78 -14.55 6.07
C TYR A 507 6.16 -13.49 7.11
N TYR A 508 5.38 -12.41 7.20
CA TYR A 508 5.38 -11.49 8.31
C TYR A 508 4.25 -11.84 9.30
N THR A 509 4.44 -11.62 10.60
CA THR A 509 3.39 -11.88 11.59
C THR A 509 3.44 -10.90 12.75
N TYR A 510 2.26 -10.51 13.25
CA TYR A 510 2.12 -9.65 14.42
C TYR A 510 0.75 -9.87 15.09
N ALA A 511 0.61 -9.44 16.35
CA ALA A 511 -0.68 -9.44 17.05
C ALA A 511 -1.38 -8.09 16.85
N GLY A 512 -2.54 -8.09 16.16
CA GLY A 512 -3.25 -6.88 15.73
C GLY A 512 -4.75 -6.91 16.04
N SER A 513 -5.54 -6.25 15.20
CA SER A 513 -7.00 -6.21 15.27
C SER A 513 -7.69 -6.74 14.02
N LEU A 514 -9.02 -6.90 14.10
CA LEU A 514 -9.86 -6.83 12.92
C LEU A 514 -9.72 -5.44 12.26
N THR A 515 -9.80 -5.43 10.94
CA THR A 515 -9.86 -4.22 10.09
C THR A 515 -11.29 -3.73 9.86
N SER A 516 -12.30 -4.40 10.41
CA SER A 516 -13.73 -4.09 10.25
C SER A 516 -14.29 -3.29 11.45
N PRO A 517 -15.53 -2.71 11.36
CA PRO A 517 -16.03 -1.61 12.22
C PRO A 517 -16.15 -1.82 13.75
N MET A 518 -15.59 -2.89 14.30
CA MET A 518 -15.54 -3.20 15.72
C MET A 518 -14.12 -3.30 16.29
N CYS A 519 -13.09 -3.39 15.42
CA CYS A 519 -11.68 -3.20 15.77
C CYS A 519 -11.14 -4.06 16.92
N ASN A 520 -11.72 -5.24 17.14
CA ASN A 520 -11.32 -6.18 18.18
C ASN A 520 -9.84 -6.57 18.03
N GLU A 521 -9.00 -6.29 19.05
CA GLU A 521 -7.57 -6.66 19.08
C GLU A 521 -7.36 -8.15 19.44
N VAL A 522 -7.87 -9.02 18.57
CA VAL A 522 -8.05 -10.48 18.78
C VAL A 522 -7.39 -11.32 17.69
N VAL A 523 -6.65 -10.68 16.79
CA VAL A 523 -6.11 -11.28 15.56
C VAL A 523 -4.60 -11.51 15.70
N THR A 524 -4.15 -12.73 15.40
CA THR A 524 -2.78 -12.99 14.95
C THR A 524 -2.76 -12.90 13.43
N TRP A 525 -2.07 -11.90 12.89
CA TRP A 525 -1.89 -11.75 11.44
C TRP A 525 -0.74 -12.60 10.95
N ILE A 526 -0.88 -13.22 9.78
CA ILE A 526 0.18 -13.89 9.02
C ILE A 526 0.05 -13.38 7.59
N LEU A 527 1.05 -12.65 7.10
CA LEU A 527 1.01 -11.99 5.79
C LEU A 527 2.10 -12.59 4.91
N PHE A 528 1.70 -13.14 3.76
CA PHE A 528 2.65 -13.66 2.79
C PHE A 528 3.09 -12.51 1.86
N PRO A 529 4.39 -12.18 1.78
CA PRO A 529 4.90 -11.10 0.92
C PRO A 529 5.08 -11.51 -0.54
N GLU A 530 4.89 -12.80 -0.85
CA GLU A 530 4.80 -13.30 -2.23
C GLU A 530 3.38 -13.06 -2.77
N HIS A 531 3.27 -12.69 -4.04
CA HIS A 531 2.05 -12.15 -4.60
C HIS A 531 1.22 -13.24 -5.27
N ILE A 532 -0.10 -13.18 -5.12
CA ILE A 532 -1.00 -13.82 -6.10
C ILE A 532 -1.05 -12.93 -7.34
N TYR A 533 -0.98 -13.53 -8.53
CA TYR A 533 -1.00 -12.81 -9.79
C TYR A 533 -2.39 -12.84 -10.42
N MET A 534 -2.76 -11.77 -11.11
CA MET A 534 -4.00 -11.67 -11.87
C MET A 534 -3.81 -10.83 -13.14
N THR A 535 -4.54 -11.15 -14.19
CA THR A 535 -4.61 -10.30 -15.39
C THR A 535 -5.42 -9.04 -15.10
N GLU A 536 -5.19 -8.00 -15.90
CA GLU A 536 -6.00 -6.78 -15.86
C GLU A 536 -7.50 -7.09 -16.05
N ALA A 537 -7.85 -8.01 -16.96
CA ALA A 537 -9.22 -8.45 -17.20
C ALA A 537 -9.92 -9.07 -15.98
N GLN A 538 -9.20 -9.85 -15.17
CA GLN A 538 -9.70 -10.38 -13.89
C GLN A 538 -9.90 -9.26 -12.86
N TYR A 539 -8.92 -8.35 -12.72
CA TYR A 539 -9.03 -7.20 -11.82
C TYR A 539 -10.23 -6.30 -12.17
N ASN A 540 -10.48 -6.11 -13.47
CA ASN A 540 -11.59 -5.32 -14.01
C ASN A 540 -12.99 -5.87 -13.69
N LEU A 541 -13.11 -7.09 -13.14
CA LEU A 541 -14.36 -7.64 -12.62
C LEU A 541 -14.60 -7.29 -11.14
N LEU A 542 -13.58 -6.81 -10.41
CA LEU A 542 -13.74 -6.10 -9.14
C LEU A 542 -14.15 -4.64 -9.36
N GLU A 543 -13.68 -4.00 -10.44
CA GLU A 543 -14.05 -2.60 -10.75
C GLU A 543 -15.55 -2.39 -10.98
N LYS A 544 -16.23 -3.39 -11.53
CA LYS A 544 -17.70 -3.38 -11.70
C LYS A 544 -18.48 -3.51 -10.38
N LEU A 545 -17.83 -3.94 -9.30
CA LEU A 545 -18.42 -3.97 -7.95
C LEU A 545 -18.29 -2.62 -7.21
N ARG A 546 -17.45 -1.70 -7.71
CA ARG A 546 -16.89 -0.62 -6.88
C ARG A 546 -17.75 0.64 -6.79
N GLU A 547 -18.51 1.02 -7.82
CA GLU A 547 -19.23 2.32 -7.93
C GLU A 547 -18.46 3.53 -7.32
N GLY A 548 -17.14 3.57 -7.54
CA GLY A 548 -16.26 4.64 -7.05
C GLY A 548 -15.77 4.54 -5.59
N GLN A 549 -16.15 3.50 -4.83
CA GLN A 549 -15.72 3.31 -3.43
C GLN A 549 -14.68 2.20 -3.25
N TYR A 550 -13.67 2.48 -2.43
CA TYR A 550 -12.70 1.48 -1.93
C TYR A 550 -13.23 0.84 -0.63
N ASN A 551 -12.82 -0.39 -0.35
CA ASN A 551 -13.27 -1.14 0.84
C ASN A 551 -12.15 -1.58 1.79
N TYR A 552 -10.98 -0.95 1.71
CA TYR A 552 -9.89 -1.10 2.69
C TYR A 552 -10.04 -0.07 3.83
N ARG A 553 -9.43 -0.37 4.97
CA ARG A 553 -9.22 0.53 6.11
C ARG A 553 -7.85 1.22 5.99
N SER A 554 -7.80 2.49 6.36
CA SER A 554 -6.58 3.29 6.44
C SER A 554 -5.53 2.67 7.35
N LEU A 555 -4.25 2.93 7.04
CA LEU A 555 -3.12 2.42 7.82
C LEU A 555 -3.19 2.97 9.26
N GLN A 556 -3.00 2.08 10.24
CA GLN A 556 -3.08 2.41 11.66
C GLN A 556 -1.66 2.60 12.25
N PRO A 557 -1.44 3.55 13.18
CA PRO A 557 -0.12 3.76 13.77
C PRO A 557 0.44 2.52 14.47
N VAL A 558 1.71 2.22 14.24
CA VAL A 558 2.45 1.17 14.97
C VAL A 558 2.84 1.72 16.35
N VAL A 559 2.14 1.29 17.41
CA VAL A 559 2.35 1.83 18.77
C VAL A 559 3.05 0.83 19.69
N ARG A 560 2.63 -0.45 19.65
CA ARG A 560 3.23 -1.55 20.44
C ARG A 560 3.32 -2.87 19.68
N GLN A 561 3.11 -2.87 18.37
CA GLN A 561 3.34 -4.05 17.53
C GLN A 561 4.83 -4.17 17.20
N THR A 562 5.43 -5.30 17.58
CA THR A 562 6.62 -5.80 16.89
C THR A 562 6.14 -6.71 15.77
N VAL A 563 6.60 -6.48 14.54
CA VAL A 563 6.41 -7.41 13.43
C VAL A 563 7.56 -8.40 13.44
N TYR A 564 7.23 -9.69 13.38
CA TYR A 564 8.19 -10.78 13.32
C TYR A 564 8.18 -11.42 11.93
N GLN A 565 9.32 -11.99 11.54
CA GLN A 565 9.42 -12.94 10.44
C GLN A 565 10.12 -14.20 10.94
N PRO A 566 9.83 -15.39 10.37
CA PRO A 566 10.68 -16.55 10.56
C PRO A 566 12.14 -16.19 10.27
N PRO A 567 13.12 -16.75 11.02
CA PRO A 567 14.48 -16.74 10.51
C PRO A 567 14.48 -17.44 9.15
N ALA A 568 15.19 -16.88 8.17
CA ALA A 568 15.40 -17.59 6.90
C ALA A 568 16.04 -18.96 7.18
N ASN A 569 15.85 -19.93 6.28
CA ASN A 569 16.38 -21.29 6.38
C ASN A 569 17.92 -21.38 6.18
N PHE A 570 18.64 -20.39 6.71
CA PHE A 570 20.09 -20.24 6.79
C PHE A 570 20.68 -20.66 8.14
N LEU A 571 19.91 -21.36 8.97
CA LEU A 571 20.50 -22.56 9.56
C LEU A 571 20.53 -23.62 8.45
N MET A 572 21.67 -23.71 7.75
CA MET A 572 22.02 -24.98 7.15
C MET A 572 21.95 -26.02 8.26
N GLU A 573 21.06 -27.01 8.12
CA GLU A 573 21.38 -28.31 8.68
C GLU A 573 22.74 -28.67 8.08
N PRO A 574 23.83 -28.78 8.88
CA PRO A 574 25.16 -28.88 8.31
C PRO A 574 25.20 -30.11 7.41
N GLN A 575 25.80 -30.04 6.22
CA GLN A 575 25.62 -31.12 5.22
C GLN A 575 25.98 -32.51 5.74
N ILE A 576 26.84 -32.62 6.76
CA ILE A 576 27.12 -33.87 7.50
C ILE A 576 25.89 -34.42 8.26
N VAL A 577 25.06 -33.57 8.87
CA VAL A 577 23.81 -33.94 9.55
C VAL A 577 22.74 -34.35 8.54
N THR A 578 22.57 -33.61 7.44
CA THR A 578 21.65 -33.99 6.35
C THR A 578 22.11 -35.30 5.69
N SER A 579 23.41 -35.48 5.48
CA SER A 579 23.98 -36.73 4.97
C SER A 579 23.80 -37.90 5.94
N ILE A 580 23.94 -37.67 7.26
CA ILE A 580 23.67 -38.68 8.28
C ILE A 580 22.18 -39.05 8.32
N LYS A 581 21.25 -38.07 8.25
CA LYS A 581 19.81 -38.34 8.12
C LYS A 581 19.52 -39.15 6.86
N ASN A 582 20.01 -38.72 5.71
CA ASN A 582 19.76 -39.39 4.43
C ASN A 582 20.38 -40.80 4.38
N ALA A 583 21.56 -41.00 4.99
CA ALA A 583 22.17 -42.33 5.13
C ALA A 583 21.37 -43.24 6.08
N LEU A 584 20.84 -42.73 7.19
CA LEU A 584 19.99 -43.49 8.11
C LEU A 584 18.63 -43.84 7.47
N ILE A 585 18.00 -42.89 6.79
CA ILE A 585 16.75 -43.10 6.02
C ILE A 585 16.99 -44.13 4.91
N SER A 586 18.08 -44.01 4.15
CA SER A 586 18.44 -44.95 3.09
C SER A 586 18.74 -46.36 3.62
N ARG A 587 19.47 -46.52 4.73
CA ARG A 587 19.71 -47.85 5.32
C ARG A 587 18.43 -48.51 5.82
N LYS A 588 17.51 -47.71 6.39
CA LYS A 588 16.19 -48.19 6.82
C LYS A 588 15.28 -48.57 5.64
N ALA A 589 15.30 -47.80 4.55
CA ALA A 589 14.57 -48.12 3.33
C ALA A 589 15.10 -49.38 2.63
N ASN A 590 16.41 -49.64 2.71
CA ASN A 590 17.07 -50.81 2.14
C ASN A 590 17.15 -52.03 3.09
N GLY A 591 16.47 -52.01 4.24
CA GLY A 591 16.39 -53.15 5.17
C GLY A 591 17.69 -53.56 5.87
N LEU A 592 18.71 -52.70 5.90
CA LEU A 592 20.06 -53.01 6.41
C LEU A 592 20.21 -52.72 7.92
N ASP A 593 19.19 -53.06 8.71
CA ASP A 593 19.15 -52.85 10.16
C ASP A 593 19.83 -54.00 10.94
N ASN A 594 21.15 -53.87 11.10
CA ASN A 594 21.93 -54.56 12.13
C ASN A 594 22.63 -53.55 13.08
N PHE A 595 22.21 -52.28 13.06
CA PHE A 595 22.89 -51.19 13.76
C PHE A 595 22.19 -50.88 15.10
N GLN A 596 22.64 -51.52 16.18
CA GLN A 596 22.07 -51.40 17.54
C GLN A 596 22.38 -50.04 18.22
N ALA A 597 21.98 -48.92 17.63
CA ALA A 597 21.98 -47.61 18.25
C ALA A 597 20.55 -47.17 18.55
N SER A 598 20.16 -47.06 19.83
CA SER A 598 18.81 -46.61 20.18
C SER A 598 18.57 -45.16 19.72
N PRO A 599 17.30 -44.77 19.44
CA PRO A 599 16.98 -43.37 19.13
C PRO A 599 17.41 -42.38 20.23
N SER A 600 17.40 -42.81 21.49
CA SER A 600 17.92 -42.04 22.62
C SER A 600 19.44 -41.84 22.56
N LEU A 601 20.20 -42.83 22.04
CA LEU A 601 21.63 -42.68 21.80
C LEU A 601 21.87 -41.68 20.67
N ILE A 602 21.20 -41.84 19.53
CA ILE A 602 21.35 -40.95 18.36
C ILE A 602 21.03 -39.49 18.75
N SER A 603 19.93 -39.28 19.48
CA SER A 603 19.57 -37.97 20.04
C SER A 603 20.67 -37.42 20.96
N SER A 604 21.17 -38.21 21.92
CA SER A 604 22.25 -37.79 22.84
C SER A 604 23.57 -37.44 22.13
N TRP A 605 23.85 -38.02 20.96
CA TRP A 605 25.04 -37.68 20.18
C TRP A 605 24.86 -36.40 19.35
N ILE A 606 23.67 -36.17 18.77
CA ILE A 606 23.32 -34.90 18.13
C ILE A 606 23.41 -33.75 19.16
N ASP A 607 22.84 -33.95 20.34
CA ASP A 607 22.83 -33.00 21.46
C ASP A 607 24.26 -32.64 21.94
N LYS A 608 25.20 -33.61 21.90
CA LYS A 608 26.62 -33.39 22.20
C LYS A 608 27.39 -32.68 21.08
N ILE A 609 27.03 -32.89 19.82
CA ILE A 609 27.60 -32.14 18.69
C ILE A 609 27.14 -30.68 18.77
N TRP A 610 25.84 -30.46 19.01
CA TRP A 610 25.24 -29.14 19.18
C TRP A 610 25.93 -28.33 20.28
N LYS A 611 26.09 -28.92 21.48
CA LYS A 611 26.78 -28.30 22.64
C LYS A 611 28.29 -28.08 22.48
N VAL A 612 28.89 -28.57 21.38
CA VAL A 612 30.26 -28.24 20.98
C VAL A 612 30.27 -27.09 19.97
N LEU A 613 29.28 -27.01 19.08
CA LEU A 613 29.11 -25.89 18.14
C LEU A 613 28.70 -24.60 18.87
N GLU A 614 27.79 -24.67 19.85
CA GLU A 614 27.38 -23.55 20.72
C GLU A 614 28.54 -22.88 21.48
N LYS A 615 29.70 -23.55 21.59
CA LYS A 615 30.89 -23.04 22.30
C LYS A 615 31.95 -22.43 21.37
N LEU A 616 31.72 -22.37 20.06
CA LEU A 616 32.64 -21.79 19.10
C LEU A 616 32.19 -20.38 18.72
N ASN A 617 32.82 -19.38 19.35
CA ASN A 617 32.59 -17.97 19.08
C ASN A 617 33.05 -17.61 17.64
N PRO A 618 32.30 -16.83 16.82
CA PRO A 618 32.59 -16.66 15.39
C PRO A 618 33.93 -15.98 15.01
N CYS A 619 34.70 -15.47 15.96
CA CYS A 619 35.86 -14.60 15.72
C CYS A 619 37.23 -15.32 15.73
N ALA A 620 37.28 -16.64 15.56
CA ALA A 620 38.54 -17.42 15.50
C ALA A 620 38.50 -18.45 14.36
N ASP A 621 39.61 -18.65 13.64
CA ASP A 621 39.69 -19.49 12.43
C ASP A 621 39.19 -20.93 12.69
N PRO A 622 38.03 -21.32 12.13
CA PRO A 622 37.44 -22.64 12.41
C PRO A 622 38.18 -23.82 11.76
N LYS A 623 39.04 -23.57 10.76
CA LYS A 623 39.47 -24.60 9.80
C LYS A 623 40.41 -25.66 10.40
N SER A 624 41.32 -25.28 11.29
CA SER A 624 42.33 -26.22 11.83
C SER A 624 41.75 -27.19 12.88
N TYR A 625 40.96 -26.67 13.82
CA TYR A 625 40.46 -27.45 14.95
C TYR A 625 39.37 -28.45 14.57
N MET A 626 38.44 -28.08 13.67
CA MET A 626 37.38 -28.98 13.22
C MET A 626 37.92 -30.18 12.43
N CYS A 627 38.87 -29.95 11.52
CA CYS A 627 39.48 -31.02 10.71
C CYS A 627 40.11 -32.14 11.56
N SER A 628 40.70 -31.80 12.71
CA SER A 628 41.27 -32.78 13.64
C SER A 628 40.20 -33.70 14.25
N LYS A 629 39.10 -33.13 14.76
CA LYS A 629 38.02 -33.89 15.41
C LYS A 629 37.14 -34.66 14.41
N LEU A 630 36.86 -34.11 13.23
CA LEU A 630 36.05 -34.77 12.21
C LEU A 630 36.74 -36.04 11.68
N ARG A 631 38.04 -35.98 11.37
CA ARG A 631 38.84 -37.17 11.02
C ARG A 631 38.81 -38.24 12.12
N GLY A 632 38.88 -37.83 13.39
CA GLY A 632 38.77 -38.73 14.53
C GLY A 632 37.38 -39.38 14.70
N LEU A 633 36.31 -38.68 14.32
CA LEU A 633 34.93 -39.20 14.32
C LEU A 633 34.72 -40.18 13.17
N CYS A 634 35.12 -39.83 11.95
CA CYS A 634 35.06 -40.70 10.79
C CYS A 634 35.81 -42.01 10.98
N LYS A 635 36.99 -41.98 11.61
CA LYS A 635 37.77 -43.19 11.93
C LYS A 635 37.10 -44.11 12.96
N LYS A 636 36.12 -43.61 13.73
CA LYS A 636 35.27 -44.40 14.64
C LYS A 636 33.99 -44.90 13.99
N LEU A 637 33.49 -44.23 12.96
CA LEU A 637 32.30 -44.61 12.19
C LEU A 637 32.64 -45.47 10.95
N ASN A 638 33.92 -45.72 10.69
CA ASN A 638 34.47 -46.49 9.58
C ASN A 638 34.00 -46.00 8.19
N LEU A 639 33.94 -44.67 8.03
CA LEU A 639 33.52 -44.00 6.80
C LEU A 639 34.69 -43.85 5.80
N PRO A 640 34.44 -43.85 4.48
CA PRO A 640 35.48 -43.67 3.46
C PRO A 640 36.18 -42.30 3.57
N GLY A 641 37.48 -42.26 3.28
CA GLY A 641 38.30 -41.03 3.39
C GLY A 641 37.90 -39.89 2.46
N SER A 642 37.08 -40.16 1.42
CA SER A 642 36.50 -39.16 0.52
C SER A 642 35.18 -38.55 1.04
N THR A 643 34.71 -38.94 2.23
CA THR A 643 33.39 -38.59 2.79
C THR A 643 33.48 -37.79 4.10
N CYS A 644 34.66 -37.23 4.44
CA CYS A 644 35.05 -36.94 5.83
C CYS A 644 35.87 -35.67 6.07
#